data_AF-A0A9Y1BTJ4-F1
#
_entry.id   AF-A0A9Y1BTJ4-F1
#
_cell.length_a   1.000
_cell.length_b   1.000
_cell.length_c   1.000
_cell.angle_alpha   90.00
_cell.angle_beta   90.00
_cell.angle_gamma   90.00
#
_symmetry.space_group_name_H-M   'P 1'
#
loop_
_entity.id
_entity.type
_entity.pdbx_description
1 polymer ?
#
loop_
_entity_poly.entity_id
_entity_poly.type
_entity_poly.pdbx_seq_one_letter_code
_entity_poly.pdbx_strand_id
1 'polypeptide(L)'
;MAFNDLLIYFWSYITSDTRIVLGLLIALIGFIFLISEIYTKLKHDTTSENMVLSAIGLTFGLILFFLQDWLIAIAFSFFILAVYQTWQLRESPVWRELMITSVATYFVFLVGTVADKIYEIVKGEETEIFTGWAYNLMIYVFLIMALIFFGKKFILVTRFMSPQILYLTLFAFAYLALWTVGKFIPNFDNLTLNYLPINPEISKRIIFLSFGPYEIIIILSFFLYFISGWLLDVLLGIKRTEDERLRRLVNEVKERLEIKKEIKIGTVKAPILNAMAYGPFFDQRVAFISNDLNEFSDDDIRGIVAHELAHNKRAHVIWLQVISSMEMIIKKAFLLPATTLDYAVVKENIPFIQYFFLSYGIIAFLMIFVRIMEGDADRKTKEVGYGKELAQALYKLEGFYQGIAGDFGLNVQLLTGKEFTESEKLRFRGEAAISLYTQLYKPSRWAMFSNIFMSHPRTSFRIVAAIDDSLSPVKGALLPYWLILPNFIRKKAVKNLTKKRDTFDELISSRFREYYGSEGVKQFLEITHFNELYQPYFGKNVVAFDKTENVIISGKAKELIIKESICRPLQLLIVTEIEEKPIYVTDYIINEAETGEKYILKNGKMGELKSYIVKEKSNRPIFILIDHKGKEIESYSTGKSLEYLLSKVNQQIFIYKDGIDQITKLSNINVAETYDETIFEFEEASGKLFSIKGKELIIEFPPVLLRIRGKNNELRHQLLEGLEGMSVILYTKEEIEVGIACKIKGIEEDKLTYETREGENKVQINKIDYVTVYADKPKVFLKKHLSAIDRFFIWWENKNNDKYIFP
;
A
#
# COMPACT_ATOMS: atom_id res chain seq x y z
N MET A 1 16.00 -37.50 -38.14
CA MET A 1 14.91 -36.50 -38.17
C MET A 1 15.49 -35.26 -38.83
N ALA A 2 14.98 -34.83 -39.98
CA ALA A 2 15.52 -33.66 -40.68
C ALA A 2 15.18 -32.40 -39.86
N PHE A 3 16.02 -31.36 -39.93
CA PHE A 3 15.79 -30.09 -39.22
C PHE A 3 14.40 -29.48 -39.53
N ASN A 4 13.89 -29.70 -40.74
CA ASN A 4 12.53 -29.31 -41.13
C ASN A 4 11.44 -30.09 -40.37
N ASP A 5 11.61 -31.38 -40.14
CA ASP A 5 10.62 -32.18 -39.39
C ASP A 5 10.55 -31.74 -37.93
N LEU A 6 11.70 -31.36 -37.35
CA LEU A 6 11.80 -30.81 -36.01
C LEU A 6 11.11 -29.44 -35.91
N LEU A 7 11.28 -28.57 -36.92
CA LEU A 7 10.62 -27.26 -37.01
C LEU A 7 9.11 -27.38 -37.15
N ILE A 8 8.62 -28.31 -37.98
CA ILE A 8 7.19 -28.56 -38.15
C ILE A 8 6.58 -29.12 -36.86
N TYR A 9 7.26 -30.05 -36.19
CA TYR A 9 6.83 -30.59 -34.89
C TYR A 9 6.81 -29.52 -33.81
N PHE A 10 7.84 -28.68 -33.74
CA PHE A 10 7.93 -27.57 -32.79
C PHE A 10 6.85 -26.51 -33.04
N TRP A 11 6.59 -26.15 -34.30
CA TRP A 11 5.53 -25.23 -34.66
C TRP A 11 4.15 -25.78 -34.30
N SER A 12 3.89 -27.05 -34.63
CA SER A 12 2.67 -27.76 -34.24
C SER A 12 2.46 -27.75 -32.72
N TYR A 13 3.51 -28.08 -31.96
CA TYR A 13 3.49 -28.06 -30.49
C TYR A 13 3.18 -26.67 -29.94
N ILE A 14 3.85 -25.62 -30.43
CA ILE A 14 3.59 -24.25 -29.97
C ILE A 14 2.16 -23.80 -30.25
N THR A 15 1.61 -24.15 -31.42
CA THR A 15 0.24 -23.74 -31.78
C THR A 15 -0.86 -24.60 -31.14
N SER A 16 -0.51 -25.70 -30.48
CA SER A 16 -1.48 -26.62 -29.88
C SER A 16 -2.18 -26.05 -28.65
N ASP A 17 -1.53 -25.16 -27.91
CA ASP A 17 -2.07 -24.54 -26.71
C ASP A 17 -1.54 -23.11 -26.52
N THR A 18 -2.45 -22.17 -26.29
CA THR A 18 -2.15 -20.77 -25.96
C THR A 18 -1.19 -20.61 -24.77
N ARG A 19 -1.20 -21.54 -23.81
CA ARG A 19 -0.30 -21.58 -22.65
C ARG A 19 1.16 -21.76 -23.06
N ILE A 20 1.42 -22.58 -24.07
CA ILE A 20 2.77 -22.85 -24.58
C ILE A 20 3.35 -21.60 -25.23
N VAL A 21 2.58 -20.95 -26.11
CA VAL A 21 2.98 -19.69 -26.78
C VAL A 21 3.31 -18.62 -25.74
N LEU A 22 2.42 -18.45 -24.76
CA LEU A 22 2.57 -17.43 -23.73
C LEU A 22 3.74 -17.73 -22.78
N GLY A 23 3.89 -18.99 -22.37
CA GLY A 23 5.03 -19.45 -21.56
C GLY A 23 6.36 -19.18 -22.25
N LEU A 24 6.47 -19.50 -23.54
CA LEU A 24 7.68 -19.22 -24.33
C LEU A 24 7.97 -17.72 -24.42
N LEU A 25 6.96 -16.89 -24.69
CA LEU A 25 7.12 -15.44 -24.78
C LEU A 25 7.57 -14.83 -23.44
N ILE A 26 6.97 -15.25 -22.32
CA ILE A 26 7.36 -14.80 -20.99
C ILE A 26 8.78 -15.27 -20.66
N ALA A 27 9.13 -16.52 -20.98
CA ALA A 27 10.47 -17.06 -20.76
C ALA A 27 11.53 -16.27 -21.54
N LEU A 28 11.27 -15.96 -22.81
CA LEU A 28 12.17 -15.17 -23.65
C LEU A 28 12.38 -13.76 -23.10
N ILE A 29 11.31 -13.08 -22.68
CA ILE A 29 11.40 -11.75 -22.07
C ILE A 29 12.21 -11.82 -20.77
N GLY A 30 11.90 -12.78 -19.88
CA GLY A 30 12.62 -13.01 -18.64
C GLY A 30 14.11 -13.31 -18.87
N PHE A 31 14.42 -14.10 -19.89
CA PHE A 31 15.79 -14.43 -20.29
C PHE A 31 16.57 -13.21 -20.79
N ILE A 32 15.97 -12.39 -21.66
CA ILE A 32 16.58 -11.16 -22.18
C ILE A 32 16.92 -10.21 -21.03
N PHE A 33 15.99 -10.03 -20.10
CA PHE A 33 16.26 -9.19 -18.93
C PHE A 33 17.31 -9.81 -18.01
N LEU A 34 17.27 -11.12 -17.76
CA LEU A 34 18.25 -11.79 -16.92
C LEU A 34 19.68 -11.68 -17.49
N ILE A 35 19.85 -11.81 -18.81
CA ILE A 35 21.13 -11.56 -19.48
C ILE A 35 21.58 -10.12 -19.25
N SER A 36 20.68 -9.15 -19.42
CA SER A 36 21.00 -7.74 -19.16
C SER A 36 21.47 -7.54 -17.72
N GLU A 37 20.82 -8.16 -16.74
CA GLU A 37 21.17 -8.06 -15.32
C GLU A 37 22.53 -8.70 -15.02
N ILE A 38 22.78 -9.90 -15.55
CA ILE A 38 24.06 -10.60 -15.40
C ILE A 38 25.19 -9.79 -16.06
N TYR A 39 24.96 -9.24 -17.25
CA TYR A 39 25.94 -8.41 -17.94
C TYR A 39 26.34 -7.19 -17.11
N THR A 40 25.35 -6.43 -16.61
CA THR A 40 25.62 -5.23 -15.80
C THR A 40 26.32 -5.60 -14.50
N LYS A 41 25.90 -6.69 -13.84
CA LYS A 41 26.56 -7.20 -12.63
C LYS A 41 28.01 -7.61 -12.88
N LEU A 42 28.31 -8.34 -13.95
CA LEU A 42 29.68 -8.79 -14.24
C LEU A 42 30.60 -7.63 -14.62
N LYS A 43 30.07 -6.62 -15.31
CA LYS A 43 30.87 -5.51 -15.84
C LYS A 43 31.02 -4.34 -14.87
N HIS A 44 30.02 -4.12 -14.02
CA HIS A 44 29.90 -2.92 -13.19
C HIS A 44 29.65 -3.23 -11.70
N ASP A 45 29.67 -4.50 -11.28
CA ASP A 45 29.33 -4.96 -9.91
C ASP A 45 27.98 -4.45 -9.38
N THR A 46 27.08 -4.08 -10.30
CA THR A 46 25.74 -3.59 -9.95
C THR A 46 24.87 -4.76 -9.55
N THR A 47 24.40 -4.77 -8.30
CA THR A 47 23.36 -5.70 -7.88
C THR A 47 22.00 -5.04 -8.08
N SER A 48 21.26 -5.45 -9.12
CA SER A 48 19.86 -5.07 -9.22
C SER A 48 19.00 -6.05 -8.43
N GLU A 49 18.06 -5.51 -7.67
CA GLU A 49 16.96 -6.27 -7.07
C GLU A 49 16.10 -6.96 -8.16
N ASN A 50 16.20 -6.49 -9.41
CA ASN A 50 15.44 -6.99 -10.56
C ASN A 50 16.05 -8.23 -11.24
N MET A 51 17.26 -8.64 -10.88
CA MET A 51 17.84 -9.91 -11.34
C MET A 51 16.93 -11.09 -10.95
N VAL A 52 16.38 -11.05 -9.74
CA VAL A 52 15.46 -12.08 -9.26
C VAL A 52 14.10 -11.99 -9.94
N LEU A 53 13.59 -10.78 -10.19
CA LEU A 53 12.36 -10.60 -10.95
C LEU A 53 12.48 -11.21 -12.37
N SER A 54 13.63 -11.02 -13.02
CA SER A 54 13.92 -11.63 -14.32
C SER A 54 13.98 -13.15 -14.25
N ALA A 55 14.67 -13.68 -13.22
CA ALA A 55 14.75 -15.13 -12.99
C ALA A 55 13.36 -15.72 -12.74
N ILE A 56 12.51 -15.05 -11.95
CA ILE A 56 11.13 -15.44 -11.70
C ILE A 56 10.33 -15.47 -13.01
N GLY A 57 10.44 -14.43 -13.85
CA GLY A 57 9.78 -14.39 -15.15
C GLY A 57 10.23 -15.51 -16.08
N LEU A 58 11.54 -15.78 -16.14
CA LEU A 58 12.09 -16.90 -16.91
C LEU A 58 11.53 -18.23 -16.40
N THR A 59 11.62 -18.49 -15.10
CA THR A 59 11.14 -19.74 -14.49
C THR A 59 9.63 -19.90 -14.67
N PHE A 60 8.85 -18.84 -14.50
CA PHE A 60 7.41 -18.82 -14.75
C PHE A 60 7.10 -19.30 -16.17
N GLY A 61 7.75 -18.66 -17.15
CA GLY A 61 7.55 -18.97 -18.56
C GLY A 61 7.95 -20.40 -18.91
N LEU A 62 9.06 -20.89 -18.37
CA LEU A 62 9.52 -22.27 -18.58
C LEU A 62 8.55 -23.29 -17.98
N ILE A 63 8.06 -23.06 -16.77
CA ILE A 63 7.08 -23.95 -16.12
C ILE A 63 5.79 -23.97 -16.93
N LEU A 64 5.28 -22.81 -17.34
CA LEU A 64 4.07 -22.74 -18.15
C LEU A 64 4.26 -23.40 -19.53
N PHE A 65 5.45 -23.27 -20.13
CA PHE A 65 5.78 -23.91 -21.40
C PHE A 65 5.81 -25.45 -21.29
N PHE A 66 6.47 -26.00 -20.26
CA PHE A 66 6.66 -27.45 -20.13
C PHE A 66 5.48 -28.17 -19.47
N LEU A 67 4.91 -27.59 -18.40
CA LEU A 67 3.85 -28.23 -17.60
C LEU A 67 2.45 -27.82 -18.03
N GLN A 68 2.32 -26.71 -18.79
CA GLN A 68 1.03 -26.15 -19.21
C GLN A 68 0.09 -25.85 -18.02
N ASP A 69 0.67 -25.62 -16.84
CA ASP A 69 -0.06 -25.46 -15.60
C ASP A 69 0.18 -24.05 -15.02
N TRP A 70 -0.87 -23.25 -15.01
CA TRP A 70 -0.84 -21.89 -14.47
C TRP A 70 -0.58 -21.88 -12.97
N LEU A 71 -1.14 -22.84 -12.24
CA LEU A 71 -1.07 -22.86 -10.79
C LEU A 71 0.35 -23.18 -10.33
N ILE A 72 1.02 -24.16 -10.95
CA ILE A 72 2.44 -24.47 -10.66
C ILE A 72 3.33 -23.28 -11.02
N ALA A 73 3.13 -22.69 -12.21
CA ALA A 73 3.92 -21.54 -12.64
C ALA A 73 3.82 -20.38 -11.63
N ILE A 74 2.59 -20.04 -11.21
CA ILE A 74 2.33 -18.98 -10.22
C ILE A 74 2.94 -19.35 -8.85
N ALA A 75 2.65 -20.54 -8.32
CA ALA A 75 3.09 -20.96 -7.00
C ALA A 75 4.62 -21.01 -6.89
N PHE A 76 5.29 -21.57 -7.91
CA PHE A 76 6.74 -21.69 -7.91
C PHE A 76 7.43 -20.32 -8.02
N SER A 77 6.90 -19.42 -8.86
CA SER A 77 7.40 -18.06 -9.00
C SER A 77 7.27 -17.25 -7.71
N PHE A 78 6.12 -17.32 -7.03
CA PHE A 78 5.96 -16.68 -5.72
C PHE A 78 6.85 -17.31 -4.65
N PHE A 79 7.06 -18.63 -4.69
CA PHE A 79 7.98 -19.29 -3.77
C PHE A 79 9.43 -18.80 -3.94
N ILE A 80 9.95 -18.71 -5.17
CA ILE A 80 11.27 -18.13 -5.43
C ILE A 80 11.36 -16.70 -4.90
N LEU A 81 10.34 -15.89 -5.19
CA LEU A 81 10.30 -14.50 -4.71
C LEU A 81 10.36 -14.43 -3.18
N ALA A 82 9.56 -15.24 -2.51
CA ALA A 82 9.51 -15.29 -1.05
C ALA A 82 10.85 -15.73 -0.46
N VAL A 83 11.50 -16.76 -1.02
CA VAL A 83 12.83 -17.22 -0.59
C VAL A 83 13.87 -16.11 -0.74
N TYR A 84 13.87 -15.41 -1.87
CA TYR A 84 14.80 -14.31 -2.11
C TYR A 84 14.58 -13.13 -1.17
N GLN A 85 13.32 -12.70 -0.99
CA GLN A 85 12.98 -11.62 -0.06
C GLN A 85 13.35 -12.00 1.38
N THR A 86 13.19 -13.27 1.78
CA THR A 86 13.67 -13.78 3.08
C THR A 86 15.17 -13.59 3.23
N TRP A 87 15.94 -13.89 2.19
CA TRP A 87 17.40 -13.71 2.20
C TRP A 87 17.81 -12.25 2.26
N GLN A 88 17.09 -11.34 1.59
CA GLN A 88 17.33 -9.90 1.67
C GLN A 88 17.03 -9.34 3.06
N LEU A 89 15.92 -9.77 3.68
CA LEU A 89 15.45 -9.28 4.97
C LEU A 89 16.03 -10.06 6.16
N ARG A 90 17.00 -10.96 5.95
CA ARG A 90 17.54 -11.87 6.98
C ARG A 90 18.15 -11.17 8.20
N GLU A 91 18.56 -9.93 8.04
CA GLU A 91 19.18 -9.12 9.10
C GLU A 91 18.14 -8.25 9.84
N SER A 92 16.91 -8.18 9.34
CA SER A 92 15.76 -7.65 10.06
C SER A 92 15.08 -8.80 10.81
N PRO A 93 15.15 -8.86 12.15
CA PRO A 93 14.77 -10.06 12.89
C PRO A 93 13.31 -10.45 12.64
N VAL A 94 12.36 -9.54 12.92
CA VAL A 94 10.92 -9.81 12.78
C VAL A 94 10.53 -10.11 11.33
N TRP A 95 11.03 -9.32 10.37
CA TRP A 95 10.75 -9.53 8.95
C TRP A 95 11.31 -10.86 8.46
N ARG A 96 12.52 -11.26 8.86
CA ARG A 96 13.08 -12.57 8.54
C ARG A 96 12.15 -13.68 9.00
N GLU A 97 11.73 -13.66 10.26
CA GLU A 97 10.89 -14.71 10.84
C GLU A 97 9.51 -14.80 10.15
N LEU A 98 8.89 -13.65 9.83
CA LEU A 98 7.65 -13.60 9.04
C LEU A 98 7.83 -14.11 7.60
N MET A 99 8.96 -13.78 6.97
CA MET A 99 9.25 -14.21 5.62
C MET A 99 9.56 -15.72 5.56
N ILE A 100 10.30 -16.27 6.53
CA ILE A 100 10.50 -17.73 6.66
C ILE A 100 9.15 -18.43 6.83
N THR A 101 8.29 -17.88 7.69
CA THR A 101 6.93 -18.40 7.91
C THR A 101 6.11 -18.42 6.61
N SER A 102 6.17 -17.33 5.84
CA SER A 102 5.50 -17.21 4.54
C SER A 102 6.06 -18.19 3.51
N VAL A 103 7.39 -18.34 3.43
CA VAL A 103 8.07 -19.31 2.55
C VAL A 103 7.63 -20.74 2.87
N ALA A 104 7.64 -21.14 4.15
CA ALA A 104 7.20 -22.46 4.56
C ALA A 104 5.73 -22.72 4.17
N THR A 105 4.90 -21.69 4.30
CA THR A 105 3.48 -21.74 3.94
C THR A 105 3.29 -21.92 2.43
N TYR A 106 3.94 -21.09 1.60
CA TYR A 106 3.89 -21.22 0.14
C TYR A 106 4.49 -22.54 -0.36
N PHE A 107 5.50 -23.07 0.33
CA PHE A 107 6.10 -24.35 -0.02
C PHE A 107 5.08 -25.50 0.05
N VAL A 108 4.25 -25.52 1.11
CA VAL A 108 3.21 -26.55 1.25
C VAL A 108 2.22 -26.50 0.10
N PHE A 109 1.79 -25.30 -0.30
CA PHE A 109 0.93 -25.11 -1.47
C PHE A 109 1.56 -25.65 -2.75
N LEU A 110 2.82 -25.26 -3.00
CA LEU A 110 3.57 -25.69 -4.18
C LEU A 110 3.71 -27.21 -4.23
N VAL A 111 4.02 -27.86 -3.11
CA VAL A 111 4.12 -29.33 -3.02
C VAL A 111 2.78 -29.99 -3.37
N GLY A 112 1.66 -29.44 -2.88
CA GLY A 112 0.32 -29.93 -3.23
C GLY A 112 0.05 -29.88 -4.72
N THR A 113 0.29 -28.74 -5.37
CA THR A 113 0.04 -28.59 -6.81
C THR A 113 0.99 -29.42 -7.67
N VAL A 114 2.26 -29.55 -7.27
CA VAL A 114 3.18 -30.46 -7.96
C VAL A 114 2.76 -31.92 -7.79
N ALA A 115 2.25 -32.31 -6.62
CA ALA A 115 1.75 -33.66 -6.38
C ALA A 115 0.54 -34.01 -7.27
N ASP A 116 -0.38 -33.08 -7.49
CA ASP A 116 -1.49 -33.24 -8.44
C ASP A 116 -0.97 -33.52 -9.86
N LYS A 117 0.02 -32.73 -10.32
CA LYS A 117 0.59 -32.94 -11.67
C LYS A 117 1.35 -34.27 -11.80
N ILE A 118 2.07 -34.68 -10.76
CA ILE A 118 2.72 -36.00 -10.72
C ILE A 118 1.66 -37.10 -10.78
N TYR A 119 0.56 -36.95 -10.03
CA TYR A 119 -0.54 -37.91 -10.07
C TYR A 119 -1.15 -38.01 -11.47
N GLU A 120 -1.39 -36.88 -12.13
CA GLU A 120 -1.86 -36.82 -13.52
C GLU A 120 -0.93 -37.57 -14.48
N ILE A 121 0.39 -37.33 -14.38
CA ILE A 121 1.39 -38.00 -15.22
C ILE A 121 1.41 -39.52 -14.97
N VAL A 122 1.27 -39.96 -13.72
CA VAL A 122 1.38 -41.38 -13.33
C VAL A 122 0.09 -42.16 -13.59
N LYS A 123 -1.07 -41.54 -13.37
CA LYS A 123 -2.39 -42.20 -13.46
C LYS A 123 -3.15 -41.87 -14.73
N GLY A 124 -2.77 -40.82 -15.47
CA GLY A 124 -3.49 -40.32 -16.62
C GLY A 124 -4.80 -39.62 -16.26
N GLU A 125 -5.00 -39.27 -14.99
CA GLU A 125 -6.22 -38.65 -14.46
C GLU A 125 -5.89 -37.31 -13.82
N GLU A 126 -6.52 -36.23 -14.30
CA GLU A 126 -6.41 -34.91 -13.68
C GLU A 126 -7.07 -34.92 -12.28
N THR A 127 -6.41 -34.30 -11.32
CA THR A 127 -6.87 -34.15 -9.94
C THR A 127 -6.38 -32.81 -9.39
N GLU A 128 -7.13 -32.22 -8.46
CA GLU A 128 -6.71 -31.02 -7.72
C GLU A 128 -6.88 -31.22 -6.20
N ILE A 129 -7.02 -32.48 -5.77
CA ILE A 129 -7.23 -32.87 -4.38
C ILE A 129 -6.04 -32.45 -3.52
N PHE A 130 -4.80 -32.66 -3.98
CA PHE A 130 -3.61 -32.33 -3.20
C PHE A 130 -3.44 -30.82 -3.06
N THR A 131 -3.73 -30.05 -4.11
CA THR A 131 -3.80 -28.58 -4.09
C THR A 131 -4.83 -28.10 -3.07
N GLY A 132 -6.03 -28.66 -3.10
CA GLY A 132 -7.08 -28.34 -2.14
C GLY A 132 -6.62 -28.55 -0.70
N TRP A 133 -6.08 -29.73 -0.38
CA TRP A 133 -5.54 -30.01 0.95
C TRP A 133 -4.40 -29.08 1.34
N ALA A 134 -3.45 -28.87 0.44
CA ALA A 134 -2.31 -28.01 0.69
C ALA A 134 -2.74 -26.57 1.01
N TYR A 135 -3.68 -26.01 0.24
CA TYR A 135 -4.22 -24.67 0.48
C TYR A 135 -4.83 -24.53 1.89
N ASN A 136 -5.60 -25.53 2.34
CA ASN A 136 -6.18 -25.51 3.68
C ASN A 136 -5.13 -25.68 4.79
N LEU A 137 -4.05 -26.44 4.53
CA LEU A 137 -2.96 -26.63 5.49
C LEU A 137 -2.07 -25.39 5.63
N MET A 138 -1.96 -24.57 4.59
CA MET A 138 -1.13 -23.34 4.59
C MET A 138 -1.36 -22.48 5.82
N ILE A 139 -2.62 -22.17 6.16
CA ILE A 139 -2.92 -21.28 7.29
C ILE A 139 -2.43 -21.87 8.61
N TYR A 140 -2.55 -23.17 8.82
CA TYR A 140 -2.10 -23.83 10.05
C TYR A 140 -0.56 -23.86 10.12
N VAL A 141 0.12 -24.09 9.00
CA VAL A 141 1.58 -24.01 8.90
C VAL A 141 2.05 -22.60 9.24
N PHE A 142 1.39 -21.57 8.70
CA PHE A 142 1.67 -20.18 9.03
C PHE A 142 1.51 -19.93 10.53
N LEU A 143 0.39 -20.33 11.12
CA LEU A 143 0.10 -20.12 12.55
C LEU A 143 1.11 -20.84 13.46
N ILE A 144 1.46 -22.09 13.14
CA ILE A 144 2.43 -22.88 13.92
C ILE A 144 3.82 -22.24 13.83
N MET A 145 4.27 -21.89 12.63
CA MET A 145 5.59 -21.28 12.42
C MET A 145 5.68 -19.91 13.10
N ALA A 146 4.66 -19.08 12.97
CA ALA A 146 4.62 -17.79 13.65
C ALA A 146 4.58 -17.93 15.18
N LEU A 147 3.88 -18.94 15.71
CA LEU A 147 3.92 -19.26 17.15
C LEU A 147 5.31 -19.72 17.60
N ILE A 148 6.01 -20.52 16.80
CA ILE A 148 7.39 -20.95 17.08
C ILE A 148 8.34 -19.75 17.16
N PHE A 149 8.24 -18.80 16.22
CA PHE A 149 9.15 -17.65 16.18
C PHE A 149 8.85 -16.58 17.22
N PHE A 150 7.57 -16.25 17.44
CA PHE A 150 7.18 -15.07 18.22
C PHE A 150 6.53 -15.40 19.57
N GLY A 151 6.16 -16.66 19.80
CA GLY A 151 5.59 -17.16 21.04
C GLY A 151 4.41 -16.32 21.55
N LYS A 152 4.51 -15.83 22.79
CA LYS A 152 3.45 -15.04 23.45
C LYS A 152 3.14 -13.73 22.72
N LYS A 153 4.11 -13.11 22.02
CA LYS A 153 3.87 -11.86 21.27
C LYS A 153 2.93 -12.12 20.10
N PHE A 154 3.11 -13.21 19.37
CA PHE A 154 2.20 -13.58 18.29
C PHE A 154 0.82 -13.94 18.82
N ILE A 155 0.71 -14.60 19.96
CA ILE A 155 -0.60 -14.81 20.60
C ILE A 155 -1.26 -13.47 20.93
N LEU A 156 -0.52 -12.50 21.48
CA LEU A 156 -1.06 -11.18 21.78
C LEU A 156 -1.54 -10.48 20.50
N VAL A 157 -0.74 -10.45 19.44
CA VAL A 157 -1.10 -9.81 18.16
C VAL A 157 -2.28 -10.53 17.50
N THR A 158 -2.24 -11.87 17.41
CA THR A 158 -3.30 -12.67 16.78
C THR A 158 -4.63 -12.67 17.52
N ARG A 159 -4.63 -12.50 18.86
CA ARG A 159 -5.87 -12.30 19.63
C ARG A 159 -6.70 -11.18 19.01
N PHE A 160 -6.06 -10.11 18.54
CA PHE A 160 -6.74 -8.96 17.92
C PHE A 160 -6.93 -9.09 16.42
N MET A 161 -6.36 -10.10 15.75
CA MET A 161 -6.39 -10.21 14.29
C MET A 161 -7.73 -10.72 13.77
N SER A 162 -8.36 -11.72 14.40
CA SER A 162 -9.75 -12.10 14.13
C SER A 162 -10.19 -13.34 14.94
N PRO A 163 -11.45 -13.41 15.41
CA PRO A 163 -12.06 -14.66 15.88
C PRO A 163 -12.10 -15.79 14.83
N GLN A 164 -11.84 -15.50 13.55
CA GLN A 164 -11.91 -16.45 12.42
C GLN A 164 -11.15 -17.76 12.64
N ILE A 165 -10.01 -17.77 13.35
CA ILE A 165 -9.27 -19.01 13.64
C ILE A 165 -10.13 -19.99 14.45
N LEU A 166 -10.91 -19.48 15.39
CA LEU A 166 -11.86 -20.30 16.14
C LEU A 166 -13.01 -20.78 15.26
N TYR A 167 -13.53 -19.94 14.36
CA TYR A 167 -14.54 -20.36 13.38
C TYR A 167 -14.03 -21.51 12.52
N LEU A 168 -12.79 -21.40 11.99
CA LEU A 168 -12.15 -22.45 11.20
C LEU A 168 -11.96 -23.74 12.00
N THR A 169 -11.55 -23.64 13.26
CA THR A 169 -11.34 -24.79 14.13
C THR A 169 -12.67 -25.50 14.45
N LEU A 170 -13.71 -24.75 14.82
CA LEU A 170 -15.04 -25.31 15.09
C LEU A 170 -15.67 -25.90 13.83
N PHE A 171 -15.48 -25.25 12.68
CA PHE A 171 -15.89 -25.79 11.40
C PHE A 171 -15.15 -27.09 11.08
N ALA A 172 -13.83 -27.17 11.29
CA ALA A 172 -13.07 -28.40 11.08
C ALA A 172 -13.57 -29.55 11.96
N PHE A 173 -13.91 -29.28 13.24
CA PHE A 173 -14.51 -30.29 14.11
C PHE A 173 -15.92 -30.72 13.65
N ALA A 174 -16.78 -29.76 13.28
CA ALA A 174 -18.12 -30.09 12.77
C ALA A 174 -18.05 -30.85 11.44
N TYR A 175 -17.09 -30.53 10.59
CA TYR A 175 -16.81 -31.22 9.35
C TYR A 175 -16.31 -32.64 9.59
N LEU A 176 -15.39 -32.84 10.54
CA LEU A 176 -14.96 -34.17 10.96
C LEU A 176 -16.13 -34.99 11.52
N ALA A 177 -17.02 -34.36 12.30
CA ALA A 177 -18.22 -35.01 12.81
C ALA A 177 -19.17 -35.43 11.68
N LEU A 178 -19.43 -34.57 10.68
CA LEU A 178 -20.18 -34.93 9.48
C LEU A 178 -19.55 -36.13 8.76
N TRP A 179 -18.25 -36.09 8.52
CA TRP A 179 -17.56 -37.11 7.75
C TRP A 179 -17.50 -38.47 8.48
N THR A 180 -17.37 -38.46 9.81
CA THR A 180 -17.31 -39.68 10.63
C THR A 180 -18.69 -40.27 10.92
N VAL A 181 -19.63 -39.44 11.38
CA VAL A 181 -20.97 -39.87 11.80
C VAL A 181 -21.86 -40.10 10.58
N GLY A 182 -21.74 -39.27 9.54
CA GLY A 182 -22.58 -39.35 8.34
C GLY A 182 -22.49 -40.69 7.61
N LYS A 183 -21.33 -41.38 7.67
CA LYS A 183 -21.16 -42.73 7.09
C LYS A 183 -22.11 -43.78 7.67
N PHE A 184 -22.65 -43.55 8.87
CA PHE A 184 -23.57 -44.47 9.54
C PHE A 184 -25.04 -44.07 9.35
N ILE A 185 -25.34 -42.98 8.65
CA ILE A 185 -26.71 -42.47 8.46
C ILE A 185 -27.21 -42.87 7.05
N PRO A 186 -28.38 -43.54 6.94
CA PRO A 186 -29.01 -43.80 5.64
C PRO A 186 -29.28 -42.51 4.85
N ASN A 187 -29.10 -42.54 3.52
CA ASN A 187 -29.26 -41.38 2.61
C ASN A 187 -28.22 -40.25 2.79
N PHE A 188 -27.09 -40.54 3.43
CA PHE A 188 -25.93 -39.67 3.45
C PHE A 188 -25.00 -39.98 2.27
N ASP A 189 -24.80 -39.01 1.39
CA ASP A 189 -23.91 -39.13 0.22
C ASP A 189 -23.16 -37.81 0.01
N ASN A 190 -21.88 -37.88 -0.38
CA ASN A 190 -20.99 -36.73 -0.60
C ASN A 190 -21.15 -35.62 0.47
N LEU A 191 -20.98 -35.99 1.73
CA LEU A 191 -21.08 -35.11 2.90
C LEU A 191 -22.45 -34.45 3.12
N THR A 192 -23.49 -34.91 2.42
CA THR A 192 -24.83 -34.33 2.44
C THR A 192 -25.86 -35.37 2.85
N LEU A 193 -26.67 -35.03 3.86
CA LEU A 193 -27.82 -35.81 4.28
C LEU A 193 -29.07 -35.36 3.53
N ASN A 194 -29.68 -36.24 2.74
CA ASN A 194 -30.97 -36.00 2.10
C ASN A 194 -32.08 -36.61 2.96
N TYR A 195 -32.69 -35.79 3.81
CA TYR A 195 -33.69 -36.25 4.78
C TYR A 195 -35.15 -36.02 4.34
N LEU A 196 -35.36 -35.32 3.21
CA LEU A 196 -36.69 -35.08 2.64
C LEU A 196 -36.88 -35.91 1.35
N PRO A 197 -38.08 -36.44 1.07
CA PRO A 197 -38.40 -37.17 -0.15
C PRO A 197 -38.65 -36.20 -1.33
N ILE A 198 -37.70 -35.32 -1.63
CA ILE A 198 -37.74 -34.32 -2.70
C ILE A 198 -36.70 -34.71 -3.76
N ASN A 199 -36.91 -34.25 -5.00
CA ASN A 199 -35.94 -34.44 -6.08
C ASN A 199 -34.52 -34.02 -5.62
N PRO A 200 -33.52 -34.94 -5.67
CA PRO A 200 -32.15 -34.69 -5.23
C PRO A 200 -31.48 -33.49 -5.92
N GLU A 201 -31.84 -33.18 -7.17
CA GLU A 201 -31.27 -32.05 -7.89
C GLU A 201 -31.77 -30.69 -7.37
N ILE A 202 -32.97 -30.67 -6.79
CA ILE A 202 -33.53 -29.48 -6.14
C ILE A 202 -32.95 -29.35 -4.72
N SER A 203 -32.84 -30.46 -3.98
CA SER A 203 -32.31 -30.44 -2.61
C SER A 203 -30.86 -29.98 -2.55
N LYS A 204 -30.04 -30.31 -3.55
CA LYS A 204 -28.64 -29.88 -3.67
C LYS A 204 -28.47 -28.37 -3.86
N ARG A 205 -29.47 -27.66 -4.38
CA ARG A 205 -29.35 -26.22 -4.70
C ARG A 205 -30.00 -25.29 -3.67
N ILE A 206 -30.85 -25.81 -2.79
CA ILE A 206 -31.62 -25.00 -1.84
C ILE A 206 -31.14 -25.31 -0.42
N ILE A 207 -30.78 -24.25 0.32
CA ILE A 207 -30.34 -24.36 1.72
C ILE A 207 -31.45 -24.99 2.57
N PHE A 208 -31.07 -25.88 3.48
CA PHE A 208 -31.95 -26.66 4.37
C PHE A 208 -32.88 -27.69 3.70
N LEU A 209 -32.97 -27.83 2.38
CA LEU A 209 -33.67 -29.01 1.80
C LEU A 209 -32.84 -30.31 1.88
N SER A 210 -31.55 -30.15 2.13
CA SER A 210 -30.60 -31.17 2.55
C SER A 210 -29.71 -30.58 3.64
N PHE A 211 -28.97 -31.41 4.35
CA PHE A 211 -28.09 -30.97 5.44
C PHE A 211 -26.64 -31.36 5.16
N GLY A 212 -25.76 -30.38 4.99
CA GLY A 212 -24.34 -30.61 4.72
C GLY A 212 -23.45 -29.45 5.17
N PRO A 213 -22.29 -29.23 4.51
CA PRO A 213 -21.33 -28.21 4.89
C PRO A 213 -21.90 -26.78 4.93
N TYR A 214 -22.74 -26.41 3.95
CA TYR A 214 -23.35 -25.08 3.86
C TYR A 214 -24.23 -24.76 5.07
N GLU A 215 -25.15 -25.67 5.44
CA GLU A 215 -26.06 -25.50 6.56
C GLU A 215 -25.29 -25.43 7.89
N ILE A 216 -24.25 -26.24 8.04
CA ILE A 216 -23.42 -26.23 9.25
C ILE A 216 -22.68 -24.91 9.43
N ILE A 217 -22.13 -24.33 8.36
CA ILE A 217 -21.49 -23.02 8.44
C ILE A 217 -22.49 -21.97 8.91
N ILE A 218 -23.71 -21.98 8.36
CA ILE A 218 -24.78 -21.05 8.78
C ILE A 218 -25.12 -21.27 10.25
N ILE A 219 -25.39 -22.52 10.67
CA ILE A 219 -25.80 -22.82 12.05
C ILE A 219 -24.69 -22.46 13.04
N LEU A 220 -23.44 -22.82 12.76
CA LEU A 220 -22.30 -22.51 13.62
C LEU A 220 -22.05 -21.02 13.74
N SER A 221 -22.22 -20.26 12.66
CA SER A 221 -22.01 -18.80 12.69
C SER A 221 -23.09 -18.10 13.50
N PHE A 222 -24.37 -18.51 13.39
CA PHE A 222 -25.41 -18.05 14.30
C PHE A 222 -25.16 -18.49 15.76
N PHE A 223 -24.76 -19.74 16.00
CA PHE A 223 -24.41 -20.21 17.35
C PHE A 223 -23.29 -19.37 17.96
N LEU A 224 -22.24 -19.08 17.21
CA LEU A 224 -21.11 -18.26 17.65
C LEU A 224 -21.53 -16.82 17.92
N TYR A 225 -22.45 -16.26 17.14
CA TYR A 225 -23.04 -14.97 17.43
C TYR A 225 -23.70 -14.94 18.82
N PHE A 226 -24.50 -15.95 19.18
CA PHE A 226 -25.16 -16.02 20.48
C PHE A 226 -24.20 -16.08 21.67
N ILE A 227 -23.04 -16.73 21.51
CA ILE A 227 -22.02 -16.82 22.58
C ILE A 227 -20.91 -15.77 22.46
N SER A 228 -20.94 -14.93 21.42
CA SER A 228 -19.84 -14.03 21.06
C SER A 228 -19.43 -13.07 22.18
N GLY A 229 -20.37 -12.59 22.99
CA GLY A 229 -20.07 -11.65 24.09
C GLY A 229 -19.14 -12.25 25.14
N TRP A 230 -19.46 -13.45 25.64
CA TRP A 230 -18.58 -14.18 26.57
C TRP A 230 -17.29 -14.64 25.89
N LEU A 231 -17.41 -15.17 24.67
CA LEU A 231 -16.30 -15.73 23.94
C LEU A 231 -15.21 -14.69 23.65
N LEU A 232 -15.59 -13.49 23.23
CA LEU A 232 -14.66 -12.39 22.96
C LEU A 232 -14.02 -11.84 24.23
N ASP A 233 -14.73 -11.82 25.37
CA ASP A 233 -14.10 -11.46 26.66
C ASP A 233 -12.91 -12.38 26.96
N VAL A 234 -13.09 -13.70 26.75
CA VAL A 234 -12.05 -14.70 27.00
C VAL A 234 -10.92 -14.61 25.97
N LEU A 235 -11.24 -14.57 24.68
CA LEU A 235 -10.25 -14.57 23.60
C LEU A 235 -9.38 -13.31 23.62
N LEU A 236 -10.00 -12.14 23.82
CA LEU A 236 -9.30 -10.86 23.83
C LEU A 236 -8.74 -10.50 25.22
N GLY A 237 -9.09 -11.26 26.26
CA GLY A 237 -8.68 -10.98 27.63
C GLY A 237 -9.27 -9.67 28.16
N ILE A 238 -10.51 -9.35 27.78
CA ILE A 238 -11.20 -8.12 28.17
C ILE A 238 -11.54 -8.18 29.65
N LYS A 239 -11.06 -7.19 30.40
CA LYS A 239 -11.39 -7.03 31.82
C LYS A 239 -12.44 -5.96 31.98
N ARG A 240 -13.42 -6.21 32.85
CA ARG A 240 -14.41 -5.20 33.24
C ARG A 240 -13.70 -4.02 33.89
N THR A 241 -14.10 -2.80 33.52
CA THR A 241 -13.55 -1.57 34.07
C THR A 241 -14.59 -0.87 34.91
N GLU A 242 -14.14 -0.31 36.04
CA GLU A 242 -14.94 0.56 36.90
C GLU A 242 -14.61 2.04 36.68
N ASP A 243 -13.89 2.36 35.60
CA ASP A 243 -13.53 3.73 35.26
C ASP A 243 -14.80 4.60 35.07
N GLU A 244 -15.00 5.54 36.00
CA GLU A 244 -16.15 6.43 36.02
C GLU A 244 -16.21 7.35 34.80
N ARG A 245 -15.05 7.76 34.25
CA ARG A 245 -14.98 8.61 33.05
C ARG A 245 -15.54 7.86 31.86
N LEU A 246 -15.10 6.62 31.64
CA LEU A 246 -15.62 5.78 30.54
C LEU A 246 -17.10 5.46 30.74
N ARG A 247 -17.52 5.06 31.95
CA ARG A 247 -18.93 4.77 32.26
C ARG A 247 -19.82 5.99 31.98
N ARG A 248 -19.40 7.18 32.40
CA ARG A 248 -20.13 8.43 32.17
C ARG A 248 -20.27 8.71 30.66
N LEU A 249 -19.18 8.68 29.91
CA LEU A 249 -19.19 8.99 28.47
C LEU A 249 -19.99 7.97 27.65
N VAL A 250 -19.84 6.67 27.96
CA VAL A 250 -20.62 5.62 27.29
C VAL A 250 -22.12 5.76 27.61
N ASN A 251 -22.48 6.09 28.86
CA ASN A 251 -23.87 6.32 29.23
C ASN A 251 -24.46 7.56 28.55
N GLU A 252 -23.70 8.65 28.44
CA GLU A 252 -24.10 9.84 27.68
C GLU A 252 -24.48 9.47 26.24
N VAL A 253 -23.61 8.74 25.55
CA VAL A 253 -23.84 8.30 24.16
C VAL A 253 -25.01 7.32 24.05
N LYS A 254 -25.11 6.38 25.01
CA LYS A 254 -26.20 5.40 25.09
C LYS A 254 -27.56 6.09 25.19
N GLU A 255 -27.67 7.12 26.02
CA GLU A 255 -28.90 7.90 26.21
C GLU A 255 -29.28 8.61 24.92
N ARG A 256 -28.33 9.26 24.24
CA ARG A 256 -28.58 9.92 22.94
C ARG A 256 -28.99 8.95 21.83
N LEU A 257 -28.48 7.71 21.86
CA LEU A 257 -28.88 6.64 20.92
C LEU A 257 -30.17 5.92 21.33
N GLU A 258 -30.76 6.29 22.48
CA GLU A 258 -31.96 5.70 23.07
C GLU A 258 -31.82 4.17 23.22
N ILE A 259 -30.64 3.72 23.65
CA ILE A 259 -30.37 2.31 23.94
C ILE A 259 -30.78 2.05 25.38
N LYS A 260 -31.80 1.22 25.59
CA LYS A 260 -32.32 0.92 26.94
C LYS A 260 -31.45 -0.10 27.69
N LYS A 261 -30.77 -0.99 26.97
CA LYS A 261 -30.01 -2.10 27.53
C LYS A 261 -28.76 -1.61 28.25
N GLU A 262 -28.33 -2.33 29.28
CA GLU A 262 -27.04 -2.08 29.91
C GLU A 262 -25.91 -2.41 28.92
N ILE A 263 -24.89 -1.56 28.88
CA ILE A 263 -23.71 -1.76 28.05
C ILE A 263 -22.57 -2.12 28.99
N LYS A 264 -22.03 -3.33 28.85
CA LYS A 264 -20.91 -3.76 29.69
C LYS A 264 -19.61 -3.23 29.09
N ILE A 265 -18.89 -2.43 29.85
CA ILE A 265 -17.64 -1.80 29.41
C ILE A 265 -16.46 -2.66 29.85
N GLY A 266 -15.45 -2.77 29.00
CA GLY A 266 -14.21 -3.47 29.32
C GLY A 266 -13.00 -2.81 28.67
N THR A 267 -11.82 -3.19 29.14
CA THR A 267 -10.54 -2.65 28.71
C THR A 267 -9.53 -3.76 28.50
N VAL A 268 -8.68 -3.61 27.50
CA VAL A 268 -7.55 -4.50 27.20
C VAL A 268 -6.29 -3.67 27.07
N LYS A 269 -5.24 -4.07 27.79
CA LYS A 269 -3.92 -3.46 27.66
C LYS A 269 -3.20 -4.05 26.45
N ALA A 270 -3.06 -3.28 25.38
CA ALA A 270 -2.33 -3.69 24.19
C ALA A 270 -1.74 -2.48 23.45
N PRO A 271 -0.62 -2.65 22.72
CA PRO A 271 0.07 -1.58 21.99
C PRO A 271 -0.65 -1.14 20.70
N ILE A 272 -1.98 -1.14 20.71
CA ILE A 272 -2.86 -0.79 19.60
C ILE A 272 -3.90 0.18 20.14
N LEU A 273 -4.17 1.28 19.44
CA LEU A 273 -5.28 2.15 19.75
C LEU A 273 -6.53 1.69 18.99
N ASN A 274 -7.48 1.06 19.66
CA ASN A 274 -8.73 0.60 19.05
C ASN A 274 -9.88 0.56 20.08
N ALA A 275 -11.13 0.63 19.62
CA ALA A 275 -12.28 0.27 20.42
C ALA A 275 -13.33 -0.44 19.56
N MET A 276 -14.11 -1.32 20.17
CA MET A 276 -15.08 -2.15 19.45
C MET A 276 -16.34 -2.39 20.28
N ALA A 277 -17.51 -2.34 19.66
CA ALA A 277 -18.73 -2.95 20.20
C ALA A 277 -18.83 -4.41 19.76
N TYR A 278 -19.29 -5.26 20.67
CA TYR A 278 -19.42 -6.68 20.41
C TYR A 278 -20.49 -7.33 21.28
N GLY A 279 -20.75 -8.59 20.98
CA GLY A 279 -21.76 -9.40 21.63
C GLY A 279 -23.09 -9.41 20.87
N PRO A 280 -23.99 -10.33 21.23
CA PRO A 280 -25.29 -10.43 20.62
C PRO A 280 -26.21 -9.29 21.06
N PHE A 281 -27.34 -9.14 20.37
CA PHE A 281 -28.28 -8.04 20.59
C PHE A 281 -28.81 -7.95 22.05
N PHE A 282 -28.75 -9.03 22.83
CA PHE A 282 -29.17 -9.09 24.24
C PHE A 282 -28.02 -8.93 25.25
N ASP A 283 -26.76 -8.96 24.81
CA ASP A 283 -25.57 -8.84 25.67
C ASP A 283 -24.58 -7.88 25.01
N GLN A 284 -24.91 -6.58 25.05
CA GLN A 284 -24.14 -5.53 24.40
C GLN A 284 -22.93 -5.13 25.23
N ARG A 285 -21.77 -5.10 24.59
CA ARG A 285 -20.48 -4.85 25.23
C ARG A 285 -19.66 -3.86 24.40
N VAL A 286 -18.80 -3.10 25.07
CA VAL A 286 -17.81 -2.22 24.43
C VAL A 286 -16.46 -2.49 25.09
N ALA A 287 -15.43 -2.69 24.27
CA ALA A 287 -14.06 -2.85 24.73
C ALA A 287 -13.16 -1.74 24.18
N PHE A 288 -12.37 -1.13 25.06
CA PHE A 288 -11.29 -0.22 24.71
C PHE A 288 -9.96 -0.96 24.76
N ILE A 289 -9.17 -0.83 23.71
CA ILE A 289 -7.87 -1.48 23.54
C ILE A 289 -6.84 -0.36 23.42
N SER A 290 -5.95 -0.27 24.40
CA SER A 290 -4.82 0.68 24.39
C SER A 290 -3.81 0.33 25.48
N ASN A 291 -2.59 0.86 25.38
CA ASN A 291 -1.61 0.74 26.47
C ASN A 291 -2.02 1.62 27.66
N ASP A 292 -2.42 2.87 27.37
CA ASP A 292 -3.04 3.79 28.32
C ASP A 292 -4.41 4.27 27.82
N LEU A 293 -5.42 4.30 28.69
CA LEU A 293 -6.76 4.80 28.37
C LEU A 293 -6.77 6.32 28.18
N ASN A 294 -5.78 7.03 28.73
CA ASN A 294 -5.60 8.47 28.50
C ASN A 294 -5.22 8.80 27.06
N GLU A 295 -4.78 7.81 26.27
CA GLU A 295 -4.60 7.98 24.83
C GLU A 295 -5.92 8.26 24.11
N PHE A 296 -7.07 7.91 24.68
CA PHE A 296 -8.37 8.35 24.18
C PHE A 296 -8.79 9.65 24.86
N SER A 297 -9.01 10.70 24.07
CA SER A 297 -9.70 11.90 24.56
C SER A 297 -11.21 11.63 24.74
N ASP A 298 -11.90 12.49 25.48
CA ASP A 298 -13.35 12.36 25.68
C ASP A 298 -14.10 12.36 24.34
N ASP A 299 -13.65 13.19 23.39
CA ASP A 299 -14.25 13.27 22.06
C ASP A 299 -13.97 12.01 21.23
N ASP A 300 -12.76 11.44 21.32
CA ASP A 300 -12.46 10.16 20.66
C ASP A 300 -13.40 9.06 21.17
N ILE A 301 -13.62 9.02 22.50
CA ILE A 301 -14.53 8.06 23.14
C ILE A 301 -15.96 8.28 22.64
N ARG A 302 -16.47 9.52 22.67
CA ARG A 302 -17.84 9.81 22.22
C ARG A 302 -18.05 9.42 20.76
N GLY A 303 -17.13 9.80 19.88
CA GLY A 303 -17.21 9.51 18.44
C GLY A 303 -17.17 8.01 18.15
N ILE A 304 -16.18 7.29 18.69
CA ILE A 304 -16.02 5.85 18.45
C ILE A 304 -17.17 5.07 19.08
N VAL A 305 -17.51 5.33 20.35
CA VAL A 305 -18.60 4.63 21.03
C VAL A 305 -19.93 4.88 20.34
N ALA A 306 -20.19 6.10 19.85
CA ALA A 306 -21.43 6.39 19.13
C ALA A 306 -21.55 5.57 17.84
N HIS A 307 -20.45 5.42 17.10
CA HIS A 307 -20.38 4.57 15.91
C HIS A 307 -20.60 3.10 16.24
N GLU A 308 -19.85 2.57 17.20
CA GLU A 308 -19.94 1.19 17.64
C GLU A 308 -21.34 0.83 18.19
N LEU A 309 -21.95 1.73 18.98
CA LEU A 309 -23.32 1.54 19.49
C LEU A 309 -24.39 1.77 18.43
N ALA A 310 -24.13 2.55 17.38
CA ALA A 310 -25.04 2.66 16.25
C ALA A 310 -25.17 1.32 15.52
N HIS A 311 -24.08 0.56 15.36
CA HIS A 311 -24.16 -0.82 14.84
C HIS A 311 -25.10 -1.69 15.68
N ASN A 312 -25.00 -1.60 17.01
CA ASN A 312 -25.87 -2.32 17.92
C ASN A 312 -27.34 -1.90 17.81
N LYS A 313 -27.62 -0.59 17.78
CA LYS A 313 -28.99 -0.05 17.64
C LYS A 313 -29.65 -0.49 16.32
N ARG A 314 -28.86 -0.63 15.26
CA ARG A 314 -29.30 -1.01 13.92
C ARG A 314 -29.21 -2.51 13.65
N ALA A 315 -28.81 -3.29 14.65
CA ALA A 315 -28.63 -4.75 14.57
C ALA A 315 -27.71 -5.18 13.41
N HIS A 316 -26.68 -4.38 13.08
CA HIS A 316 -25.76 -4.65 11.98
C HIS A 316 -25.04 -5.99 12.12
N VAL A 317 -24.76 -6.45 13.35
CA VAL A 317 -24.14 -7.76 13.57
C VAL A 317 -25.05 -8.92 13.13
N ILE A 318 -26.38 -8.79 13.29
CA ILE A 318 -27.34 -9.79 12.78
C ILE A 318 -27.40 -9.73 11.25
N TRP A 319 -27.42 -8.53 10.69
CA TRP A 319 -27.39 -8.35 9.24
C TRP A 319 -26.11 -8.90 8.61
N LEU A 320 -24.96 -8.75 9.27
CA LEU A 320 -23.71 -9.37 8.86
C LEU A 320 -23.84 -10.90 8.81
N GLN A 321 -24.47 -11.49 9.81
CA GLN A 321 -24.75 -12.93 9.84
C GLN A 321 -25.68 -13.38 8.70
N VAL A 322 -26.68 -12.56 8.33
CA VAL A 322 -27.53 -12.80 7.16
C VAL A 322 -26.74 -12.69 5.86
N ILE A 323 -25.85 -11.70 5.72
CA ILE A 323 -24.98 -11.54 4.55
C ILE A 323 -24.02 -12.73 4.39
N SER A 324 -23.40 -13.18 5.49
CA SER A 324 -22.56 -14.38 5.47
C SER A 324 -23.37 -15.64 5.09
N SER A 325 -24.64 -15.72 5.52
CA SER A 325 -25.53 -16.80 5.09
C SER A 325 -25.90 -16.70 3.60
N MET A 326 -26.02 -15.48 3.07
CA MET A 326 -26.25 -15.24 1.65
C MET A 326 -25.11 -15.75 0.77
N GLU A 327 -23.85 -15.66 1.24
CA GLU A 327 -22.72 -16.27 0.55
C GLU A 327 -22.92 -17.78 0.36
N MET A 328 -23.32 -18.48 1.43
CA MET A 328 -23.58 -19.92 1.38
C MET A 328 -24.80 -20.27 0.52
N ILE A 329 -25.86 -19.44 0.56
CA ILE A 329 -27.04 -19.59 -0.31
C ILE A 329 -26.64 -19.50 -1.78
N ILE A 330 -25.86 -18.48 -2.16
CA ILE A 330 -25.39 -18.28 -3.53
C ILE A 330 -24.51 -19.46 -3.96
N LYS A 331 -23.52 -19.82 -3.15
CA LYS A 331 -22.63 -20.95 -3.46
C LYS A 331 -23.40 -22.25 -3.67
N LYS A 332 -24.32 -22.60 -2.76
CA LYS A 332 -25.16 -23.80 -2.90
C LYS A 332 -26.04 -23.76 -4.14
N ALA A 333 -26.67 -22.62 -4.45
CA ALA A 333 -27.52 -22.47 -5.64
C ALA A 333 -26.76 -22.72 -6.95
N PHE A 334 -25.49 -22.28 -7.01
CA PHE A 334 -24.59 -22.49 -8.14
C PHE A 334 -23.78 -23.79 -8.08
N LEU A 335 -24.01 -24.64 -7.06
CA LEU A 335 -23.24 -25.87 -6.81
C LEU A 335 -21.72 -25.61 -6.69
N LEU A 336 -21.34 -24.49 -6.08
CA LEU A 336 -19.96 -24.16 -5.77
C LEU A 336 -19.61 -24.66 -4.37
N PRO A 337 -18.46 -25.31 -4.15
CA PRO A 337 -18.07 -25.83 -2.84
C PRO A 337 -18.17 -24.78 -1.74
N ALA A 338 -18.69 -25.19 -0.58
CA ALA A 338 -18.95 -24.26 0.53
C ALA A 338 -17.68 -23.55 0.98
N THR A 339 -16.58 -24.31 1.03
CA THR A 339 -15.25 -23.87 1.46
C THR A 339 -14.16 -24.51 0.59
N THR A 340 -12.95 -24.00 0.71
CA THR A 340 -11.76 -24.63 0.12
C THR A 340 -11.49 -26.03 0.67
N LEU A 341 -11.99 -26.37 1.87
CA LEU A 341 -11.86 -27.72 2.43
C LEU A 341 -12.82 -28.70 1.75
N ASP A 342 -14.03 -28.25 1.43
CA ASP A 342 -15.04 -29.01 0.67
C ASP A 342 -14.46 -29.39 -0.70
N TYR A 343 -13.81 -28.42 -1.36
CA TYR A 343 -13.07 -28.60 -2.61
C TYR A 343 -12.02 -29.73 -2.55
N ALA A 344 -11.39 -29.95 -1.39
CA ALA A 344 -10.32 -30.93 -1.23
C ALA A 344 -10.82 -32.37 -0.98
N VAL A 345 -12.08 -32.52 -0.58
CA VAL A 345 -12.63 -33.81 -0.10
C VAL A 345 -13.68 -34.37 -1.06
N VAL A 346 -14.43 -33.51 -1.73
CA VAL A 346 -15.44 -33.89 -2.72
C VAL A 346 -14.85 -33.71 -4.12
N LYS A 347 -15.16 -34.62 -5.04
CA LYS A 347 -14.72 -34.50 -6.44
C LYS A 347 -15.54 -33.39 -7.11
N GLU A 348 -14.89 -32.26 -7.38
CA GLU A 348 -15.54 -31.05 -7.88
C GLU A 348 -15.56 -30.95 -9.41
N ASN A 349 -16.51 -30.17 -9.93
CA ASN A 349 -16.73 -29.95 -11.36
C ASN A 349 -16.11 -28.66 -11.90
N ILE A 350 -15.45 -27.86 -11.05
CA ILE A 350 -14.88 -26.56 -11.41
C ILE A 350 -13.39 -26.53 -11.05
N PRO A 351 -12.50 -25.98 -11.89
CA PRO A 351 -11.09 -25.83 -11.55
C PRO A 351 -10.84 -24.86 -10.38
N PHE A 352 -9.78 -25.09 -9.60
CA PHE A 352 -9.51 -24.39 -8.33
C PHE A 352 -9.36 -22.88 -8.51
N ILE A 353 -8.67 -22.47 -9.58
CA ILE A 353 -8.49 -21.05 -9.91
C ILE A 353 -9.85 -20.37 -10.19
N GLN A 354 -10.73 -21.06 -10.93
CA GLN A 354 -12.06 -20.53 -11.23
C GLN A 354 -12.93 -20.42 -9.98
N TYR A 355 -12.90 -21.46 -9.12
CA TYR A 355 -13.55 -21.44 -7.82
C TYR A 355 -13.08 -20.26 -6.96
N PHE A 356 -11.77 -20.03 -6.91
CA PHE A 356 -11.16 -18.94 -6.15
C PHE A 356 -11.67 -17.58 -6.63
N PHE A 357 -11.57 -17.27 -7.93
CA PHE A 357 -12.03 -16.00 -8.47
C PHE A 357 -13.54 -15.77 -8.30
N LEU A 358 -14.35 -16.81 -8.49
CA LEU A 358 -15.80 -16.71 -8.31
C LEU A 358 -16.17 -16.47 -6.85
N SER A 359 -15.50 -17.16 -5.92
CA SER A 359 -15.70 -16.97 -4.47
C SER A 359 -15.32 -15.54 -4.04
N TYR A 360 -14.17 -15.03 -4.47
CA TYR A 360 -13.77 -13.64 -4.20
C TYR A 360 -14.68 -12.62 -4.89
N GLY A 361 -15.22 -12.94 -6.06
CA GLY A 361 -16.23 -12.13 -6.75
C GLY A 361 -17.54 -12.02 -5.96
N ILE A 362 -18.04 -13.13 -5.42
CA ILE A 362 -19.21 -13.16 -4.54
C ILE A 362 -18.93 -12.33 -3.28
N ILE A 363 -17.78 -12.52 -2.63
CA ILE A 363 -17.38 -11.72 -1.45
C ILE A 363 -17.34 -10.24 -1.82
N ALA A 364 -16.63 -9.85 -2.89
CA ALA A 364 -16.54 -8.46 -3.33
C ALA A 364 -17.91 -7.81 -3.57
N PHE A 365 -18.88 -8.57 -4.09
CA PHE A 365 -20.26 -8.11 -4.23
C PHE A 365 -20.94 -7.94 -2.86
N LEU A 366 -20.85 -8.93 -1.97
CA LEU A 366 -21.46 -8.89 -0.63
C LEU A 366 -20.87 -7.77 0.24
N MET A 367 -19.59 -7.44 0.06
CA MET A 367 -18.90 -6.35 0.76
C MET A 367 -19.51 -4.97 0.47
N ILE A 368 -20.28 -4.80 -0.61
CA ILE A 368 -21.08 -3.59 -0.84
C ILE A 368 -22.08 -3.40 0.31
N PHE A 369 -22.78 -4.46 0.72
CA PHE A 369 -23.77 -4.38 1.79
C PHE A 369 -23.12 -4.17 3.16
N VAL A 370 -21.95 -4.78 3.40
CA VAL A 370 -21.15 -4.52 4.61
C VAL A 370 -20.77 -3.04 4.71
N ARG A 371 -20.27 -2.44 3.63
CA ARG A 371 -19.96 -1.00 3.57
C ARG A 371 -21.19 -0.10 3.71
N ILE A 372 -22.36 -0.54 3.25
CA ILE A 372 -23.61 0.20 3.46
C ILE A 372 -23.95 0.27 4.96
N MET A 373 -23.77 -0.82 5.70
CA MET A 373 -23.98 -0.83 7.15
C MET A 373 -22.98 0.09 7.87
N GLU A 374 -21.72 0.11 7.42
CA GLU A 374 -20.72 1.04 7.94
C GLU A 374 -21.13 2.50 7.75
N GLY A 375 -21.53 2.86 6.53
CA GLY A 375 -22.02 4.21 6.23
C GLY A 375 -23.31 4.56 7.00
N ASP A 376 -24.17 3.57 7.27
CA ASP A 376 -25.38 3.76 8.08
C ASP A 376 -25.05 4.04 9.55
N ALA A 377 -24.03 3.38 10.11
CA ALA A 377 -23.52 3.65 11.45
C ALA A 377 -22.84 5.03 11.54
N ASP A 378 -22.02 5.40 10.56
CA ASP A 378 -21.43 6.74 10.44
C ASP A 378 -22.53 7.82 10.40
N ARG A 379 -23.56 7.61 9.56
CA ARG A 379 -24.71 8.52 9.48
C ARG A 379 -25.45 8.61 10.81
N LYS A 380 -25.71 7.48 11.48
CA LYS A 380 -26.45 7.51 12.75
C LYS A 380 -25.67 8.22 13.86
N THR A 381 -24.34 8.05 13.86
CA THR A 381 -23.42 8.76 14.76
C THR A 381 -23.48 10.27 14.56
N LYS A 382 -23.53 10.70 13.29
CA LYS A 382 -23.73 12.09 12.93
C LYS A 382 -25.09 12.62 13.38
N GLU A 383 -26.18 11.86 13.16
CA GLU A 383 -27.54 12.25 13.55
C GLU A 383 -27.69 12.50 15.06
N VAL A 384 -26.93 11.79 15.91
CA VAL A 384 -26.93 12.00 17.37
C VAL A 384 -25.95 13.08 17.85
N GLY A 385 -25.30 13.76 16.91
CA GLY A 385 -24.44 14.93 17.16
C GLY A 385 -22.96 14.62 17.40
N TYR A 386 -22.48 13.41 17.08
CA TYR A 386 -21.08 13.00 17.29
C TYR A 386 -20.28 12.83 15.98
N GLY A 387 -20.74 13.42 14.88
CA GLY A 387 -20.11 13.28 13.57
C GLY A 387 -18.71 13.92 13.50
N LYS A 388 -18.51 15.07 14.16
CA LYS A 388 -17.22 15.77 14.22
C LYS A 388 -16.19 14.94 14.98
N GLU A 389 -16.60 14.43 16.14
CA GLU A 389 -15.83 13.60 17.05
C GLU A 389 -15.40 12.30 16.37
N LEU A 390 -16.32 11.64 15.67
CA LEU A 390 -16.00 10.44 14.88
C LEU A 390 -14.97 10.75 13.79
N ALA A 391 -15.14 11.83 13.04
CA ALA A 391 -14.21 12.21 11.99
C ALA A 391 -12.79 12.50 12.51
N GLN A 392 -12.69 13.16 13.66
CA GLN A 392 -11.41 13.44 14.34
C GLN A 392 -10.76 12.17 14.89
N ALA A 393 -11.56 11.24 15.43
CA ALA A 393 -11.09 9.93 15.89
C ALA A 393 -10.57 9.07 14.72
N LEU A 394 -11.29 9.03 13.59
CA LEU A 394 -10.87 8.33 12.38
C LEU A 394 -9.52 8.86 11.86
N TYR A 395 -9.34 10.17 11.86
CA TYR A 395 -8.05 10.78 11.52
C TYR A 395 -6.93 10.35 12.47
N LYS A 396 -7.19 10.36 13.78
CA LYS A 396 -6.19 9.92 14.78
C LYS A 396 -5.77 8.47 14.57
N LEU A 397 -6.73 7.59 14.29
CA LEU A 397 -6.48 6.17 14.00
C LEU A 397 -5.65 6.01 12.74
N GLU A 398 -5.95 6.73 11.66
CA GLU A 398 -5.14 6.69 10.44
C GLU A 398 -3.69 7.10 10.71
N GLY A 399 -3.47 8.16 11.49
CA GLY A 399 -2.12 8.59 11.89
C GLY A 399 -1.37 7.56 12.74
N PHE A 400 -2.08 6.79 13.56
CA PHE A 400 -1.50 5.65 14.28
C PHE A 400 -1.08 4.53 13.31
N TYR A 401 -1.97 4.13 12.39
CA TYR A 401 -1.69 3.07 11.41
C TYR A 401 -0.62 3.45 10.38
N GLN A 402 -0.50 4.73 10.03
CA GLN A 402 0.55 5.25 9.17
C GLN A 402 1.96 4.96 9.72
N GLY A 403 2.15 5.03 11.04
CA GLY A 403 3.43 4.74 11.69
C GLY A 403 3.75 3.25 11.84
N ILE A 404 2.80 2.40 11.51
CA ILE A 404 2.74 1.03 12.00
C ILE A 404 2.82 0.00 10.88
N ALA A 405 2.65 0.45 9.63
CA ALA A 405 2.85 -0.30 8.39
C ALA A 405 2.29 -1.74 8.43
N GLY A 406 1.09 -1.91 7.88
CA GLY A 406 0.46 -3.23 7.82
C GLY A 406 -0.57 -3.33 6.71
N ASP A 407 -0.13 -3.71 5.51
CA ASP A 407 -1.02 -4.04 4.38
C ASP A 407 -1.58 -5.48 4.45
N PHE A 408 -1.19 -6.28 5.46
CA PHE A 408 -1.59 -7.70 5.58
C PHE A 408 -2.16 -8.12 6.95
N GLY A 409 -2.75 -7.19 7.70
CA GLY A 409 -3.48 -7.49 8.95
C GLY A 409 -2.64 -8.01 10.12
N LEU A 410 -1.40 -8.46 9.88
CA LEU A 410 -0.36 -8.67 10.88
C LEU A 410 0.59 -7.47 10.84
N ASN A 411 0.75 -6.88 12.00
CA ASN A 411 1.45 -5.63 12.16
C ASN A 411 2.85 -5.90 12.70
N VAL A 412 3.83 -5.72 11.85
CA VAL A 412 5.22 -6.11 12.11
C VAL A 412 5.80 -5.29 13.26
N GLN A 413 5.40 -4.02 13.37
CA GLN A 413 5.87 -3.15 14.44
C GLN A 413 5.35 -3.55 15.82
N LEU A 414 4.17 -4.16 15.93
CA LEU A 414 3.71 -4.71 17.22
C LEU A 414 4.54 -5.90 17.68
N LEU A 415 5.21 -6.59 16.76
CA LEU A 415 6.11 -7.69 17.11
C LEU A 415 7.49 -7.18 17.58
N THR A 416 7.93 -6.00 17.12
CA THR A 416 9.17 -5.36 17.59
C THR A 416 9.03 -4.90 19.04
N GLY A 417 7.85 -4.39 19.41
CA GLY A 417 7.59 -3.83 20.75
C GLY A 417 8.14 -2.42 20.94
N LYS A 418 8.51 -1.74 19.83
CA LYS A 418 8.93 -0.33 19.86
C LYS A 418 7.75 0.57 20.19
N GLU A 419 7.98 1.51 21.09
CA GLU A 419 7.08 2.64 21.29
C GLU A 419 7.54 3.81 20.41
N PHE A 420 6.60 4.43 19.69
CA PHE A 420 6.93 5.59 18.86
C PHE A 420 7.19 6.82 19.71
N THR A 421 8.16 7.60 19.28
CA THR A 421 8.48 8.87 19.91
C THR A 421 7.44 9.94 19.55
N GLU A 422 7.41 11.06 20.28
CA GLU A 422 6.44 12.13 20.02
C GLU A 422 6.67 12.78 18.65
N SER A 423 7.93 12.87 18.20
CA SER A 423 8.28 13.39 16.87
C SER A 423 7.79 12.46 15.75
N GLU A 424 7.92 11.14 15.95
CA GLU A 424 7.39 10.13 15.03
C GLU A 424 5.86 10.21 14.95
N LYS A 425 5.17 10.25 16.10
CA LYS A 425 3.70 10.41 16.14
C LYS A 425 3.24 11.68 15.44
N LEU A 426 3.94 12.79 15.64
CA LEU A 426 3.66 14.06 14.97
C LEU A 426 3.81 13.93 13.46
N ARG A 427 4.92 13.34 12.98
CA ARG A 427 5.15 13.08 11.55
C ARG A 427 4.04 12.23 10.95
N PHE A 428 3.71 11.08 11.55
CA PHE A 428 2.71 10.16 11.01
C PHE A 428 1.32 10.78 10.92
N ARG A 429 0.92 11.56 11.94
CA ARG A 429 -0.35 12.28 11.91
C ARG A 429 -0.38 13.39 10.86
N GLY A 430 0.73 14.08 10.63
CA GLY A 430 0.84 15.08 9.56
C GLY A 430 0.78 14.45 8.17
N GLU A 431 1.54 13.37 7.95
CA GLU A 431 1.53 12.61 6.69
C GLU A 431 0.14 12.00 6.40
N ALA A 432 -0.51 11.43 7.42
CA ALA A 432 -1.87 10.92 7.30
C ALA A 432 -2.86 12.03 6.90
N ALA A 433 -2.74 13.23 7.47
CA ALA A 433 -3.60 14.36 7.10
C ALA A 433 -3.46 14.75 5.62
N ILE A 434 -2.22 14.87 5.12
CA ILE A 434 -1.93 15.19 3.72
C ILE A 434 -2.38 14.06 2.79
N SER A 435 -2.16 12.81 3.17
CA SER A 435 -2.57 11.62 2.41
C SER A 435 -4.09 11.54 2.28
N LEU A 436 -4.82 11.63 3.39
CA LEU A 436 -6.29 11.59 3.40
C LEU A 436 -6.89 12.74 2.59
N TYR A 437 -6.35 13.94 2.73
CA TYR A 437 -6.77 15.11 1.96
C TYR A 437 -6.54 14.92 0.45
N THR A 438 -5.38 14.40 0.05
CA THR A 438 -5.03 14.16 -1.36
C THR A 438 -5.94 13.12 -2.02
N GLN A 439 -6.42 12.14 -1.26
CA GLN A 439 -7.37 11.12 -1.76
C GLN A 439 -8.70 11.73 -2.22
N LEU A 440 -9.09 12.92 -1.75
CA LEU A 440 -10.34 13.58 -2.15
C LEU A 440 -10.35 14.07 -3.60
N TYR A 441 -9.17 14.41 -4.15
CA TYR A 441 -9.08 14.92 -5.53
C TYR A 441 -8.20 14.06 -6.46
N LYS A 442 -7.30 13.23 -5.90
CA LYS A 442 -6.45 12.30 -6.68
C LYS A 442 -6.49 10.87 -6.12
N PRO A 443 -7.67 10.23 -6.01
CA PRO A 443 -7.76 8.86 -5.48
C PRO A 443 -7.07 7.84 -6.39
N SER A 444 -6.10 7.08 -5.89
CA SER A 444 -5.41 6.05 -6.69
C SER A 444 -6.38 4.95 -7.13
N ARG A 445 -6.36 4.57 -8.41
CA ARG A 445 -7.20 3.46 -8.92
C ARG A 445 -6.89 2.14 -8.21
N TRP A 446 -5.61 1.89 -7.93
CA TRP A 446 -5.19 0.69 -7.23
C TRP A 446 -5.69 0.68 -5.78
N ALA A 447 -5.60 1.83 -5.10
CA ALA A 447 -6.14 1.97 -3.75
C ALA A 447 -7.66 1.74 -3.71
N MET A 448 -8.40 2.16 -4.74
CA MET A 448 -9.84 1.90 -4.85
C MET A 448 -10.14 0.44 -5.15
N PHE A 449 -9.35 -0.20 -6.01
CA PHE A 449 -9.48 -1.62 -6.31
C PHE A 449 -9.25 -2.48 -5.07
N SER A 450 -8.18 -2.22 -4.31
CA SER A 450 -7.94 -2.87 -3.02
C SER A 450 -9.11 -2.66 -2.05
N ASN A 451 -9.68 -1.45 -1.98
CA ASN A 451 -10.79 -1.15 -1.08
C ASN A 451 -12.09 -1.91 -1.43
N ILE A 452 -12.26 -2.43 -2.65
CA ILE A 452 -13.40 -3.30 -3.00
C ILE A 452 -13.48 -4.53 -2.08
N PHE A 453 -12.32 -5.06 -1.67
CA PHE A 453 -12.22 -6.25 -0.83
C PHE A 453 -12.14 -5.91 0.68
N MET A 454 -12.26 -4.64 1.06
CA MET A 454 -12.22 -4.19 2.46
C MET A 454 -13.63 -3.90 3.00
N SER A 455 -13.86 -4.23 4.28
CA SER A 455 -15.16 -4.09 4.95
C SER A 455 -15.53 -2.63 5.20
N HIS A 456 -14.53 -1.78 5.42
CA HIS A 456 -14.70 -0.35 5.64
C HIS A 456 -14.42 0.42 4.35
N PRO A 457 -15.25 1.42 4.01
CA PRO A 457 -14.86 2.44 3.04
C PRO A 457 -13.59 3.14 3.51
N ARG A 458 -12.83 3.71 2.56
CA ARG A 458 -11.62 4.52 2.89
C ARG A 458 -11.94 5.59 3.93
N THR A 459 -11.02 5.79 4.87
CA THR A 459 -11.14 6.75 5.98
C THR A 459 -11.47 8.16 5.51
N SER A 460 -10.86 8.62 4.41
CA SER A 460 -11.14 9.93 3.81
C SER A 460 -12.61 10.10 3.39
N PHE A 461 -13.25 9.04 2.87
CA PHE A 461 -14.66 9.08 2.47
C PHE A 461 -15.60 9.04 3.67
N ARG A 462 -15.22 8.30 4.72
CA ARG A 462 -15.97 8.25 5.99
C ARG A 462 -15.96 9.58 6.71
N ILE A 463 -14.80 10.24 6.78
CA ILE A 463 -14.67 11.60 7.32
C ILE A 463 -15.58 12.57 6.57
N VAL A 464 -15.61 12.51 5.23
CA VAL A 464 -16.52 13.34 4.43
C VAL A 464 -17.99 13.03 4.72
N ALA A 465 -18.37 11.76 4.87
CA ALA A 465 -19.74 11.37 5.24
C ALA A 465 -20.15 11.86 6.64
N ALA A 466 -19.19 11.88 7.57
CA ALA A 466 -19.42 12.31 8.95
C ALA A 466 -19.65 13.83 9.06
N ILE A 467 -19.10 14.63 8.13
CA ILE A 467 -19.26 16.10 8.12
C ILE A 467 -20.31 16.61 7.14
N ASP A 468 -20.68 15.84 6.11
CA ASP A 468 -21.54 16.32 5.02
C ASP A 468 -22.63 15.32 4.62
N ASP A 469 -23.83 15.81 4.29
CA ASP A 469 -24.99 14.95 3.98
C ASP A 469 -25.06 14.46 2.53
N SER A 470 -24.15 14.92 1.65
CA SER A 470 -24.21 14.55 0.23
C SER A 470 -23.84 13.09 -0.05
N LEU A 471 -23.08 12.47 0.86
CA LEU A 471 -22.61 11.10 0.74
C LEU A 471 -23.47 10.14 1.59
N SER A 472 -24.56 9.65 1.00
CA SER A 472 -25.39 8.63 1.64
C SER A 472 -24.63 7.29 1.79
N PRO A 473 -25.05 6.40 2.70
CA PRO A 473 -24.38 5.12 2.93
C PRO A 473 -24.16 4.30 1.65
N VAL A 474 -25.17 4.25 0.78
CA VAL A 474 -25.11 3.56 -0.52
C VAL A 474 -24.09 4.21 -1.46
N LYS A 475 -24.08 5.55 -1.54
CA LYS A 475 -23.10 6.27 -2.38
C LYS A 475 -21.68 6.04 -1.87
N GLY A 476 -21.46 6.08 -0.55
CA GLY A 476 -20.17 5.80 0.08
C GLY A 476 -19.68 4.38 -0.25
N ALA A 477 -20.56 3.38 -0.15
CA ALA A 477 -20.23 1.99 -0.45
C ALA A 477 -19.89 1.72 -1.92
N LEU A 478 -20.49 2.46 -2.86
CA LEU A 478 -20.26 2.33 -4.31
C LEU A 478 -19.11 3.22 -4.83
N LEU A 479 -18.64 4.17 -4.02
CA LEU A 479 -17.63 5.15 -4.41
C LEU A 479 -16.32 4.50 -4.91
N PRO A 480 -15.77 3.43 -4.28
CA PRO A 480 -14.58 2.75 -4.81
C PRO A 480 -14.77 2.23 -6.23
N TYR A 481 -15.95 1.66 -6.56
CA TYR A 481 -16.26 1.18 -7.90
C TYR A 481 -16.29 2.34 -8.90
N TRP A 482 -17.01 3.41 -8.59
CA TRP A 482 -17.10 4.59 -9.47
C TRP A 482 -15.75 5.25 -9.75
N LEU A 483 -14.83 5.19 -8.79
CA LEU A 483 -13.49 5.74 -8.93
C LEU A 483 -12.53 4.84 -9.72
N ILE A 484 -12.84 3.55 -9.91
CA ILE A 484 -12.07 2.67 -10.81
C ILE A 484 -12.53 2.83 -12.26
N LEU A 485 -13.83 3.09 -12.46
CA LEU A 485 -14.48 3.21 -13.77
C LEU A 485 -13.86 4.30 -14.69
N PRO A 486 -14.20 4.29 -16.00
CA PRO A 486 -13.66 5.24 -16.96
C PRO A 486 -13.92 6.72 -16.59
N ASN A 487 -13.14 7.61 -17.20
CA ASN A 487 -13.02 9.00 -16.77
C ASN A 487 -14.33 9.80 -16.69
N PHE A 488 -15.37 9.46 -17.45
CA PHE A 488 -16.64 10.20 -17.41
C PHE A 488 -17.41 10.02 -16.09
N ILE A 489 -17.41 8.82 -15.50
CA ILE A 489 -18.00 8.54 -14.18
C ILE A 489 -17.07 9.06 -13.09
N ARG A 490 -15.78 8.71 -13.18
CA ARG A 490 -14.76 9.07 -12.19
C ARG A 490 -14.67 10.58 -11.98
N LYS A 491 -14.70 11.39 -13.05
CA LYS A 491 -14.62 12.86 -12.94
C LYS A 491 -15.76 13.45 -12.09
N LYS A 492 -16.98 12.93 -12.22
CA LYS A 492 -18.13 13.41 -11.42
C LYS A 492 -17.96 13.07 -9.94
N ALA A 493 -17.54 11.85 -9.63
CA ALA A 493 -17.27 11.42 -8.26
C ALA A 493 -16.14 12.24 -7.61
N VAL A 494 -15.02 12.43 -8.32
CA VAL A 494 -13.89 13.24 -7.86
C VAL A 494 -14.31 14.70 -7.64
N LYS A 495 -15.08 15.31 -8.56
CA LYS A 495 -15.57 16.69 -8.41
C LYS A 495 -16.42 16.86 -7.15
N ASN A 496 -17.26 15.88 -6.81
CA ASN A 496 -18.09 15.96 -5.60
C ASN A 496 -17.26 15.87 -4.32
N LEU A 497 -16.25 14.99 -4.28
CA LEU A 497 -15.33 14.87 -3.14
C LEU A 497 -14.45 16.13 -2.99
N THR A 498 -13.96 16.66 -4.11
CA THR A 498 -13.10 17.85 -4.15
C THR A 498 -13.77 19.06 -3.50
N LYS A 499 -15.08 19.23 -3.69
CA LYS A 499 -15.88 20.32 -3.08
C LYS A 499 -15.92 20.29 -1.54
N LYS A 500 -15.49 19.20 -0.90
CA LYS A 500 -15.54 19.02 0.56
C LYS A 500 -14.18 19.23 1.23
N ARG A 501 -13.16 19.58 0.45
CA ARG A 501 -11.77 19.70 0.91
C ARG A 501 -11.55 20.78 1.96
N ASP A 502 -12.19 21.94 1.83
CA ASP A 502 -11.97 23.03 2.79
C ASP A 502 -12.55 22.69 4.17
N THR A 503 -13.77 22.16 4.22
CA THR A 503 -14.37 21.69 5.49
C THR A 503 -13.59 20.51 6.09
N PHE A 504 -13.08 19.61 5.24
CA PHE A 504 -12.20 18.52 5.66
C PHE A 504 -10.91 19.06 6.29
N ASP A 505 -10.24 19.98 5.60
CA ASP A 505 -9.00 20.60 6.06
C ASP A 505 -9.18 21.32 7.40
N GLU A 506 -10.21 22.15 7.53
CA GLU A 506 -10.51 22.87 8.76
C GLU A 506 -10.67 21.92 9.96
N LEU A 507 -11.41 20.83 9.77
CA LEU A 507 -11.65 19.81 10.78
C LEU A 507 -10.35 19.12 11.24
N ILE A 508 -9.57 18.63 10.29
CA ILE A 508 -8.35 17.86 10.57
C ILE A 508 -7.26 18.77 11.14
N SER A 509 -7.11 19.97 10.58
CA SER A 509 -6.15 20.97 11.06
C SER A 509 -6.49 21.48 12.45
N SER A 510 -7.78 21.68 12.78
CA SER A 510 -8.21 21.97 14.16
C SER A 510 -7.75 20.88 15.12
N ARG A 511 -7.99 19.61 14.77
CA ARG A 511 -7.62 18.49 15.62
C ARG A 511 -6.10 18.33 15.77
N PHE A 512 -5.36 18.56 14.71
CA PHE A 512 -3.90 18.52 14.76
C PHE A 512 -3.33 19.60 15.69
N ARG A 513 -3.90 20.82 15.68
CA ARG A 513 -3.55 21.89 16.62
C ARG A 513 -3.90 21.58 18.07
N GLU A 514 -5.01 20.89 18.31
CA GLU A 514 -5.35 20.43 19.67
C GLU A 514 -4.28 19.47 20.23
N TYR A 515 -3.66 18.64 19.38
CA TYR A 515 -2.61 17.73 19.80
C TYR A 515 -1.24 18.37 19.96
N TYR A 516 -0.87 19.29 19.07
CA TYR A 516 0.52 19.77 18.94
C TYR A 516 0.69 21.28 19.11
N GLY A 517 -0.39 21.99 19.44
CA GLY A 517 -0.41 23.44 19.57
C GLY A 517 -0.26 24.19 18.23
N SER A 518 -0.07 25.50 18.31
CA SER A 518 0.09 26.38 17.14
C SER A 518 1.37 26.11 16.36
N GLU A 519 2.44 25.69 17.03
CA GLU A 519 3.74 25.38 16.41
C GLU A 519 3.80 23.98 15.78
N GLY A 520 2.75 23.16 15.91
CA GLY A 520 2.75 21.78 15.44
C GLY A 520 3.04 21.64 13.94
N VAL A 521 2.49 22.52 13.10
CA VAL A 521 2.73 22.48 11.64
C VAL A 521 4.17 22.86 11.30
N LYS A 522 4.73 23.85 12.01
CA LYS A 522 6.13 24.23 11.84
C LYS A 522 7.06 23.08 12.21
N GLN A 523 6.81 22.44 13.35
CA GLN A 523 7.55 21.26 13.80
C GLN A 523 7.44 20.09 12.80
N PHE A 524 6.26 19.88 12.22
CA PHE A 524 6.06 18.88 11.17
C PHE A 524 6.92 19.16 9.94
N LEU A 525 6.97 20.41 9.49
CA LEU A 525 7.79 20.83 8.35
C LEU A 525 9.29 20.73 8.64
N GLU A 526 9.71 21.03 9.87
CA GLU A 526 11.09 20.86 10.33
C GLU A 526 11.52 19.38 10.33
N ILE A 527 10.62 18.45 10.63
CA ILE A 527 10.90 17.00 10.63
C ILE A 527 10.87 16.41 9.22
N THR A 528 9.93 16.87 8.37
CA THR A 528 9.72 16.29 7.03
C THR A 528 10.52 16.99 5.94
N HIS A 529 11.09 18.16 6.21
CA HIS A 529 11.85 18.98 5.28
C HIS A 529 11.09 19.34 4.00
N PHE A 530 9.75 19.32 4.08
CA PHE A 530 8.88 19.50 2.92
C PHE A 530 8.99 20.91 2.30
N ASN A 531 9.35 21.90 3.12
CA ASN A 531 9.62 23.28 2.69
C ASN A 531 10.87 23.40 1.82
N GLU A 532 11.91 22.57 2.04
CA GLU A 532 13.18 22.61 1.30
C GLU A 532 12.96 22.33 -0.21
N LEU A 533 11.98 21.47 -0.55
CA LEU A 533 11.65 21.10 -1.93
C LEU A 533 11.13 22.28 -2.79
N TYR A 534 10.61 23.34 -2.16
CA TYR A 534 10.01 24.47 -2.87
C TYR A 534 10.90 25.73 -2.88
N GLN A 535 11.96 25.77 -2.08
CA GLN A 535 12.94 26.86 -2.08
C GLN A 535 13.54 27.17 -3.47
N PRO A 536 13.85 26.17 -4.33
CA PRO A 536 14.45 26.44 -5.64
C PRO A 536 13.58 27.25 -6.61
N TYR A 537 12.28 27.41 -6.33
CA TYR A 537 11.39 28.21 -7.17
C TYR A 537 11.47 29.72 -6.86
N PHE A 538 12.03 30.14 -5.74
CA PHE A 538 12.03 31.55 -5.34
C PHE A 538 12.82 32.43 -6.31
N GLY A 539 12.24 33.60 -6.59
CA GLY A 539 12.78 34.55 -7.54
C GLY A 539 12.58 34.16 -9.02
N LYS A 540 12.00 32.99 -9.30
CA LYS A 540 11.80 32.50 -10.68
C LYS A 540 10.38 32.73 -11.18
N ASN A 541 10.23 32.90 -12.49
CA ASN A 541 8.91 32.85 -13.12
C ASN A 541 8.38 31.41 -13.13
N VAL A 542 7.15 31.24 -12.68
CA VAL A 542 6.48 29.95 -12.55
C VAL A 542 5.09 29.97 -13.17
N VAL A 543 4.67 28.81 -13.66
CA VAL A 543 3.29 28.53 -14.06
C VAL A 543 2.76 27.43 -13.15
N ALA A 544 1.81 27.79 -12.30
CA ALA A 544 1.14 26.90 -11.36
C ALA A 544 -0.23 26.49 -11.89
N PHE A 545 -0.47 25.18 -11.95
CA PHE A 545 -1.73 24.58 -12.41
C PHE A 545 -2.44 23.87 -11.25
N ASP A 546 -3.68 24.29 -10.96
CA ASP A 546 -4.52 23.69 -9.94
C ASP A 546 -4.96 22.28 -10.38
N LYS A 547 -4.66 21.26 -9.56
CA LYS A 547 -5.01 19.86 -9.82
C LYS A 547 -6.52 19.60 -9.83
N THR A 548 -7.33 20.56 -9.40
CA THR A 548 -8.73 20.41 -9.01
C THR A 548 -9.66 21.36 -9.74
N GLU A 549 -9.41 22.67 -9.66
CA GLU A 549 -10.25 23.70 -10.29
C GLU A 549 -9.84 23.99 -11.74
N ASN A 550 -8.70 23.41 -12.17
CA ASN A 550 -8.04 23.68 -13.44
C ASN A 550 -7.73 25.17 -13.65
N VAL A 551 -7.49 25.92 -12.57
CA VAL A 551 -7.03 27.31 -12.63
C VAL A 551 -5.53 27.33 -12.92
N ILE A 552 -5.09 28.29 -13.74
CA ILE A 552 -3.67 28.55 -14.01
C ILE A 552 -3.31 29.92 -13.43
N ILE A 553 -2.20 29.97 -12.71
CA ILE A 553 -1.61 31.19 -12.18
C ILE A 553 -0.16 31.25 -12.66
N SER A 554 0.23 32.35 -13.30
CA SER A 554 1.60 32.57 -13.76
C SER A 554 2.16 33.88 -13.21
N GLY A 555 3.43 33.86 -12.82
CA GLY A 555 4.12 35.02 -12.29
C GLY A 555 5.39 34.65 -11.56
N LYS A 556 5.99 35.59 -10.83
CA LYS A 556 7.25 35.39 -10.12
C LYS A 556 7.00 34.83 -8.71
N ALA A 557 7.58 33.68 -8.39
CA ALA A 557 7.51 33.11 -7.04
C ALA A 557 8.33 33.96 -6.06
N LYS A 558 7.68 34.49 -5.03
CA LYS A 558 8.27 35.46 -4.09
C LYS A 558 8.73 34.81 -2.80
N GLU A 559 7.82 34.18 -2.09
CA GLU A 559 8.08 33.57 -0.78
C GLU A 559 7.11 32.43 -0.46
N LEU A 560 7.50 31.59 0.49
CA LEU A 560 6.70 30.49 1.01
C LEU A 560 6.28 30.80 2.45
N ILE A 561 4.98 30.79 2.69
CA ILE A 561 4.37 31.09 3.97
C ILE A 561 3.88 29.79 4.60
N ILE A 562 4.32 29.53 5.83
CA ILE A 562 3.79 28.42 6.63
C ILE A 562 2.39 28.79 7.10
N LYS A 563 1.43 27.88 6.91
CA LYS A 563 0.04 28.03 7.34
C LYS A 563 -0.29 27.07 8.48
N GLU A 564 -1.37 27.38 9.19
CA GLU A 564 -1.85 26.54 10.29
C GLU A 564 -2.55 25.25 9.83
N SER A 565 -2.80 25.12 8.52
CA SER A 565 -3.42 23.93 7.94
C SER A 565 -2.39 22.80 7.81
N ILE A 566 -2.62 21.65 8.45
CA ILE A 566 -1.73 20.49 8.27
C ILE A 566 -1.96 19.78 6.93
N CYS A 567 -3.18 19.88 6.36
CA CYS A 567 -3.46 19.34 5.02
C CYS A 567 -2.79 20.16 3.92
N ARG A 568 -2.63 21.47 4.13
CA ARG A 568 -2.04 22.46 3.21
C ARG A 568 -1.05 23.37 3.95
N PRO A 569 0.08 22.81 4.43
CA PRO A 569 0.97 23.51 5.36
C PRO A 569 1.77 24.66 4.75
N LEU A 570 1.84 24.73 3.42
CA LEU A 570 2.69 25.65 2.70
C LEU A 570 1.89 26.40 1.62
N GLN A 571 2.00 27.73 1.65
CA GLN A 571 1.42 28.63 0.66
C GLN A 571 2.53 29.39 -0.07
N LEU A 572 2.59 29.30 -1.39
CA LEU A 572 3.53 30.04 -2.23
C LEU A 572 2.87 31.33 -2.71
N LEU A 573 3.51 32.48 -2.50
CA LEU A 573 3.09 33.75 -3.10
C LEU A 573 3.67 33.90 -4.51
N ILE A 574 2.78 34.09 -5.49
CA ILE A 574 3.13 34.36 -6.87
C ILE A 574 2.75 35.81 -7.21
N VAL A 575 3.74 36.62 -7.55
CA VAL A 575 3.55 38.00 -8.02
C VAL A 575 3.18 37.93 -9.50
N THR A 576 1.90 38.16 -9.79
CA THR A 576 1.40 38.29 -11.16
C THR A 576 1.56 39.75 -11.64
N GLU A 577 1.25 40.03 -12.91
CA GLU A 577 1.30 41.39 -13.44
C GLU A 577 0.32 42.36 -12.74
N ILE A 578 -0.74 41.83 -12.12
CA ILE A 578 -1.86 42.62 -11.58
C ILE A 578 -1.86 42.63 -10.05
N GLU A 579 -1.55 41.48 -9.43
CA GLU A 579 -1.65 41.30 -7.98
C GLU A 579 -0.76 40.15 -7.47
N GLU A 580 -0.58 40.08 -6.15
CA GLU A 580 0.01 38.91 -5.49
C GLU A 580 -1.06 37.84 -5.26
N LYS A 581 -0.88 36.66 -5.86
CA LYS A 581 -1.78 35.52 -5.70
C LYS A 581 -1.17 34.43 -4.82
N PRO A 582 -1.81 34.11 -3.68
CA PRO A 582 -1.37 33.00 -2.86
C PRO A 582 -1.91 31.66 -3.38
N ILE A 583 -1.06 30.63 -3.45
CA ILE A 583 -1.46 29.26 -3.81
C ILE A 583 -0.98 28.23 -2.79
N TYR A 584 -1.78 27.20 -2.51
CA TYR A 584 -1.34 26.09 -1.66
C TYR A 584 -0.55 25.05 -2.48
N VAL A 585 0.73 24.83 -2.15
CA VAL A 585 1.60 23.97 -2.98
C VAL A 585 1.09 22.53 -3.10
N THR A 586 0.36 22.03 -2.08
CA THR A 586 -0.29 20.71 -2.09
C THR A 586 -1.28 20.57 -3.26
N ASP A 587 -1.98 21.66 -3.59
CA ASP A 587 -3.10 21.67 -4.54
C ASP A 587 -2.65 21.92 -5.99
N TYR A 588 -1.44 22.45 -6.17
CA TYR A 588 -0.92 22.88 -7.48
C TYR A 588 0.22 21.98 -7.98
N ILE A 589 0.37 21.94 -9.30
CA ILE A 589 1.60 21.51 -9.98
C ILE A 589 2.33 22.79 -10.39
N ILE A 590 3.58 22.94 -9.97
CA ILE A 590 4.36 24.16 -10.18
C ILE A 590 5.49 23.86 -11.15
N ASN A 591 5.49 24.54 -12.30
CA ASN A 591 6.55 24.46 -13.29
C ASN A 591 7.31 25.79 -13.33
N GLU A 592 8.64 25.74 -13.36
CA GLU A 592 9.47 26.89 -13.68
C GLU A 592 9.27 27.23 -15.16
N ALA A 593 9.02 28.50 -15.50
CA ALA A 593 8.59 28.91 -16.83
C ALA A 593 9.06 30.35 -17.16
N GLU A 594 10.37 30.51 -17.27
CA GLU A 594 11.03 31.74 -17.69
C GLU A 594 11.12 31.77 -19.23
N THR A 595 10.52 32.78 -19.85
CA THR A 595 10.52 32.89 -21.30
C THR A 595 11.93 33.27 -21.80
N GLY A 596 12.40 32.59 -22.84
CA GLY A 596 13.76 32.76 -23.37
C GLY A 596 14.80 31.86 -22.70
N GLU A 597 14.46 31.19 -21.61
CA GLU A 597 15.34 30.21 -20.97
C GLU A 597 15.29 28.85 -21.69
N LYS A 598 16.42 28.14 -21.63
CA LYS A 598 16.52 26.78 -22.16
C LYS A 598 16.13 25.75 -21.10
N TYR A 599 15.31 24.80 -21.50
CA TYR A 599 14.82 23.73 -20.64
C TYR A 599 15.14 22.36 -21.23
N ILE A 600 15.33 21.40 -20.34
CA ILE A 600 15.50 19.99 -20.66
C ILE A 600 14.28 19.24 -20.15
N LEU A 601 13.50 18.72 -21.10
CA LEU A 601 12.32 17.94 -20.82
C LEU A 601 12.70 16.56 -20.27
N LYS A 602 11.74 15.91 -19.63
CA LYS A 602 11.93 14.59 -19.01
C LYS A 602 12.40 13.48 -19.96
N ASN A 603 12.21 13.66 -21.27
CA ASN A 603 12.66 12.75 -22.34
C ASN A 603 13.99 13.20 -22.97
N GLY A 604 14.74 14.09 -22.32
CA GLY A 604 16.00 14.63 -22.82
C GLY A 604 15.89 15.66 -23.95
N LYS A 605 14.70 15.93 -24.48
CA LYS A 605 14.56 17.01 -25.49
C LYS A 605 14.89 18.35 -24.86
N MET A 606 15.69 19.15 -25.55
CA MET A 606 16.09 20.48 -25.13
C MET A 606 15.46 21.54 -26.05
N GLY A 607 14.98 22.63 -25.47
CA GLY A 607 14.43 23.76 -26.22
C GLY A 607 14.32 25.02 -25.39
N GLU A 608 14.23 26.16 -26.06
CA GLU A 608 14.00 27.47 -25.45
C GLU A 608 12.50 27.69 -25.26
N LEU A 609 12.07 28.03 -24.05
CA LEU A 609 10.65 28.29 -23.77
C LEU A 609 10.23 29.61 -24.43
N LYS A 610 9.27 29.55 -25.36
CA LYS A 610 8.71 30.76 -25.99
C LYS A 610 7.48 31.27 -25.26
N SER A 611 6.57 30.36 -24.95
CA SER A 611 5.31 30.68 -24.30
C SER A 611 4.66 29.41 -23.75
N TYR A 612 3.51 29.58 -23.09
CA TYR A 612 2.60 28.50 -22.83
C TYR A 612 1.22 28.86 -23.38
N ILE A 613 0.48 27.86 -23.82
CA ILE A 613 -0.92 27.96 -24.22
C ILE A 613 -1.79 27.13 -23.28
N VAL A 614 -3.06 27.47 -23.20
CA VAL A 614 -4.02 26.76 -22.35
C VAL A 614 -4.92 25.91 -23.24
N LYS A 615 -4.92 24.60 -23.02
CA LYS A 615 -5.75 23.69 -23.81
C LYS A 615 -7.22 23.84 -23.43
N GLU A 616 -8.06 24.33 -24.36
CA GLU A 616 -9.48 24.66 -24.13
C GLU A 616 -10.29 23.56 -23.40
N LYS A 617 -10.07 22.28 -23.72
CA LYS A 617 -10.85 21.17 -23.12
C LYS A 617 -10.38 20.72 -21.73
N SER A 618 -9.13 20.98 -21.35
CA SER A 618 -8.56 20.50 -20.08
C SER A 618 -8.05 21.60 -19.17
N ASN A 619 -8.04 22.85 -19.64
CA ASN A 619 -7.44 24.01 -18.99
C ASN A 619 -6.04 23.74 -18.44
N ARG A 620 -5.28 22.87 -19.12
CA ARG A 620 -3.91 22.49 -18.73
C ARG A 620 -2.92 23.32 -19.53
N PRO A 621 -1.84 23.79 -18.91
CA PRO A 621 -0.78 24.47 -19.63
C PRO A 621 -0.08 23.47 -20.58
N ILE A 622 0.13 23.91 -21.81
CA ILE A 622 1.04 23.31 -22.77
C ILE A 622 2.14 24.33 -23.02
N PHE A 623 3.35 24.00 -22.62
CA PHE A 623 4.54 24.79 -22.86
C PHE A 623 5.02 24.56 -24.29
N ILE A 624 5.31 25.66 -24.99
CA ILE A 624 5.83 25.66 -26.37
C ILE A 624 7.31 26.02 -26.28
N LEU A 625 8.15 25.03 -26.58
CA LEU A 625 9.59 25.18 -26.62
C LEU A 625 10.07 25.15 -28.08
N ILE A 626 11.08 25.92 -28.43
CA ILE A 626 11.72 25.87 -29.74
C ILE A 626 13.06 25.16 -29.62
N ASP A 627 13.25 24.09 -30.38
CA ASP A 627 14.51 23.37 -30.45
C ASP A 627 15.57 24.13 -31.27
N HIS A 628 16.81 23.62 -31.26
CA HIS A 628 17.93 24.21 -32.02
C HIS A 628 17.68 24.28 -33.55
N LYS A 629 16.73 23.51 -34.09
CA LYS A 629 16.35 23.52 -35.52
C LYS A 629 15.19 24.46 -35.82
N GLY A 630 14.71 25.21 -34.82
CA GLY A 630 13.55 26.09 -34.95
C GLY A 630 12.21 25.35 -34.93
N LYS A 631 12.17 24.07 -34.53
CA LYS A 631 10.95 23.28 -34.46
C LYS A 631 10.29 23.41 -33.08
N GLU A 632 8.98 23.58 -33.08
CA GLU A 632 8.18 23.62 -31.86
C GLU A 632 8.04 22.22 -31.21
N ILE A 633 8.21 22.21 -29.89
CA ILE A 633 8.00 21.07 -29.00
C ILE A 633 6.92 21.46 -28.01
N GLU A 634 5.78 20.77 -28.08
CA GLU A 634 4.72 20.88 -27.08
C GLU A 634 4.97 19.93 -25.90
N SER A 635 4.83 20.44 -24.67
CA SER A 635 4.98 19.64 -23.46
C SER A 635 4.01 20.10 -22.36
N TYR A 636 3.56 19.17 -21.50
CA TYR A 636 2.74 19.50 -20.32
C TYR A 636 3.57 19.95 -19.11
N SER A 637 4.89 19.98 -19.25
CA SER A 637 5.86 20.39 -18.24
C SER A 637 7.07 21.00 -18.93
N THR A 638 7.72 21.95 -18.26
CA THR A 638 8.99 22.52 -18.71
C THR A 638 10.18 21.63 -18.36
N GLY A 639 10.01 20.57 -17.55
CA GLY A 639 11.13 19.75 -17.08
C GLY A 639 12.01 20.54 -16.11
N LYS A 640 13.31 20.67 -16.41
CA LYS A 640 14.25 21.48 -15.62
C LYS A 640 15.01 22.47 -16.49
N SER A 641 15.25 23.67 -15.96
CA SER A 641 16.03 24.68 -16.66
C SER A 641 17.49 24.24 -16.77
N LEU A 642 18.11 24.63 -17.88
CA LEU A 642 19.54 24.46 -18.08
C LEU A 642 20.32 25.29 -17.05
N GLU A 643 19.84 26.49 -16.72
CA GLU A 643 20.41 27.33 -15.66
C GLU A 643 20.45 26.60 -14.32
N TYR A 644 19.40 25.84 -13.96
CA TYR A 644 19.43 25.01 -12.75
C TYR A 644 20.61 24.03 -12.77
N LEU A 645 20.84 23.31 -13.86
CA LEU A 645 21.98 22.38 -13.94
C LEU A 645 23.32 23.10 -13.92
N LEU A 646 23.44 24.24 -14.61
CA LEU A 646 24.64 25.08 -14.60
C LEU A 646 24.93 25.62 -13.20
N SER A 647 23.90 25.95 -12.41
CA SER A 647 24.07 26.39 -11.02
C SER A 647 24.69 25.33 -10.11
N LYS A 648 24.66 24.05 -10.52
CA LYS A 648 25.29 22.93 -9.80
C LYS A 648 26.75 22.70 -10.18
N VAL A 649 27.28 23.43 -11.15
CA VAL A 649 28.71 23.39 -11.49
C VAL A 649 29.53 23.86 -10.29
N ASN A 650 30.65 23.18 -10.04
CA ASN A 650 31.50 23.25 -8.86
C ASN A 650 30.86 22.81 -7.53
N GLN A 651 29.63 22.26 -7.55
CA GLN A 651 28.98 21.73 -6.36
C GLN A 651 29.10 20.20 -6.28
N GLN A 652 28.99 19.67 -5.06
CA GLN A 652 28.87 18.23 -4.83
C GLN A 652 27.46 17.75 -5.20
N ILE A 653 27.41 16.66 -5.96
CA ILE A 653 26.20 15.95 -6.36
C ILE A 653 26.34 14.45 -6.07
N PHE A 654 25.24 13.70 -6.21
CA PHE A 654 25.29 12.26 -6.09
C PHE A 654 25.47 11.58 -7.45
N ILE A 655 26.22 10.49 -7.48
CA ILE A 655 26.37 9.65 -8.67
C ILE A 655 26.20 8.18 -8.31
N TYR A 656 25.39 7.46 -9.10
CA TYR A 656 25.32 6.01 -9.05
C TYR A 656 26.31 5.42 -10.06
N LYS A 657 27.39 4.84 -9.55
CA LYS A 657 28.49 4.28 -10.32
C LYS A 657 28.95 2.96 -9.70
N ASP A 658 29.25 1.99 -10.55
CA ASP A 658 29.72 0.65 -10.16
C ASP A 658 28.92 0.00 -9.02
N GLY A 659 27.58 0.08 -9.11
CA GLY A 659 26.67 -0.57 -8.18
C GLY A 659 26.43 0.16 -6.86
N ILE A 660 27.05 1.32 -6.65
CA ILE A 660 26.99 2.08 -5.40
C ILE A 660 26.69 3.55 -5.63
N ASP A 661 26.05 4.17 -4.65
CA ASP A 661 25.89 5.62 -4.60
C ASP A 661 27.16 6.25 -4.01
N GLN A 662 27.58 7.36 -4.60
CA GLN A 662 28.80 8.08 -4.25
C GLN A 662 28.56 9.59 -4.33
N ILE A 663 29.43 10.37 -3.69
CA ILE A 663 29.50 11.82 -3.87
C ILE A 663 30.60 12.14 -4.88
N THR A 664 30.29 13.04 -5.80
CA THR A 664 31.23 13.57 -6.80
C THR A 664 31.01 15.06 -6.95
N LYS A 665 31.98 15.77 -7.52
CA LYS A 665 31.83 17.19 -7.85
C LYS A 665 31.54 17.32 -9.35
N LEU A 666 30.50 18.07 -9.69
CA LEU A 666 30.24 18.42 -11.08
C LEU A 666 31.15 19.59 -11.45
N SER A 667 32.22 19.34 -12.20
CA SER A 667 33.24 20.37 -12.47
C SER A 667 32.86 21.30 -13.60
N ASN A 668 32.15 20.82 -14.61
CA ASN A 668 31.72 21.62 -15.76
C ASN A 668 30.57 20.95 -16.54
N ILE A 669 29.83 21.74 -17.31
CA ILE A 669 28.88 21.28 -18.31
C ILE A 669 29.18 22.00 -19.63
N ASN A 670 29.67 21.26 -20.63
CA ASN A 670 29.82 21.77 -21.99
C ASN A 670 28.50 21.57 -22.74
N VAL A 671 27.67 22.60 -22.73
CA VAL A 671 26.33 22.59 -23.33
C VAL A 671 26.44 22.51 -24.86
N ALA A 672 25.86 21.47 -25.45
CA ALA A 672 25.74 21.32 -26.90
C ALA A 672 24.35 21.78 -27.40
N GLU A 673 24.07 21.66 -28.69
CA GLU A 673 22.74 21.97 -29.26
C GLU A 673 21.64 21.01 -28.80
N THR A 674 22.03 19.79 -28.38
CA THR A 674 21.15 18.76 -27.85
C THR A 674 21.64 18.24 -26.50
N TYR A 675 20.73 17.76 -25.66
CA TYR A 675 21.10 17.11 -24.40
C TYR A 675 22.01 15.90 -24.65
N ASP A 676 21.72 15.13 -25.70
CA ASP A 676 22.45 13.91 -26.03
C ASP A 676 23.94 14.15 -26.28
N GLU A 677 24.29 15.32 -26.81
CA GLU A 677 25.66 15.73 -27.12
C GLU A 677 26.30 16.59 -26.02
N THR A 678 25.50 17.10 -25.08
CA THR A 678 25.99 17.88 -23.94
C THR A 678 26.91 17.02 -23.09
N ILE A 679 28.09 17.54 -22.74
CA ILE A 679 29.11 16.81 -21.98
C ILE A 679 29.12 17.31 -20.54
N PHE A 680 28.95 16.39 -19.60
CA PHE A 680 29.07 16.63 -18.16
C PHE A 680 30.44 16.14 -17.69
N GLU A 681 31.20 17.01 -17.03
CA GLU A 681 32.51 16.70 -16.48
C GLU A 681 32.43 16.57 -14.96
N PHE A 682 32.89 15.44 -14.45
CA PHE A 682 32.85 15.11 -13.03
C PHE A 682 34.27 14.92 -12.49
N GLU A 683 34.48 15.34 -11.25
CA GLU A 683 35.70 15.15 -10.47
C GLU A 683 35.42 14.13 -9.36
N GLU A 684 36.13 13.01 -9.41
CA GLU A 684 36.13 12.02 -8.32
C GLU A 684 36.86 12.58 -7.09
N ALA A 685 36.61 11.99 -5.91
CA ALA A 685 37.35 12.34 -4.69
C ALA A 685 38.88 12.16 -4.84
N SER A 686 39.32 11.32 -5.78
CA SER A 686 40.73 11.13 -6.15
C SER A 686 41.35 12.28 -6.94
N GLY A 687 40.55 13.28 -7.34
CA GLY A 687 40.93 14.36 -8.26
C GLY A 687 40.90 13.96 -9.75
N LYS A 688 40.51 12.72 -10.07
CA LYS A 688 40.40 12.25 -11.45
C LYS A 688 39.16 12.84 -12.12
N LEU A 689 39.36 13.49 -13.27
CA LEU A 689 38.29 14.00 -14.11
C LEU A 689 37.79 12.92 -15.09
N PHE A 690 36.47 12.83 -15.26
CA PHE A 690 35.85 12.03 -16.31
C PHE A 690 34.66 12.77 -16.93
N SER A 691 34.47 12.59 -18.23
CA SER A 691 33.44 13.28 -19.02
C SER A 691 32.41 12.29 -19.55
N ILE A 692 31.13 12.62 -19.49
CA ILE A 692 30.03 11.76 -19.95
C ILE A 692 29.02 12.57 -20.77
N LYS A 693 28.57 12.01 -21.88
CA LYS A 693 27.52 12.62 -22.73
C LYS A 693 26.14 12.45 -22.11
N GLY A 694 25.27 13.45 -22.25
CA GLY A 694 23.91 13.42 -21.69
C GLY A 694 23.08 12.21 -22.14
N LYS A 695 23.27 11.71 -23.36
CA LYS A 695 22.57 10.49 -23.83
C LYS A 695 22.86 9.25 -22.97
N GLU A 696 23.98 9.24 -22.26
CA GLU A 696 24.46 8.15 -21.38
C GLU A 696 24.09 8.39 -19.91
N LEU A 697 23.42 9.52 -19.60
CA LEU A 697 23.05 9.92 -18.25
C LEU A 697 21.53 9.87 -18.05
N ILE A 698 21.14 9.60 -16.81
CA ILE A 698 19.81 9.87 -16.28
C ILE A 698 20.01 10.75 -15.05
N ILE A 699 19.25 11.83 -14.93
CA ILE A 699 19.34 12.75 -13.78
C ILE A 699 18.05 12.63 -12.98
N GLU A 700 18.15 12.31 -11.69
CA GLU A 700 17.07 12.34 -10.71
C GLU A 700 17.15 13.61 -9.87
N PHE A 701 16.01 14.23 -9.66
CA PHE A 701 15.88 15.43 -8.83
C PHE A 701 15.36 15.09 -7.42
N PRO A 702 15.69 15.93 -6.41
CA PRO A 702 15.25 15.74 -5.04
C PRO A 702 13.73 15.57 -4.88
N PRO A 703 13.28 14.79 -3.88
CA PRO A 703 14.10 14.02 -2.94
C PRO A 703 14.74 12.79 -3.62
N VAL A 704 16.03 12.54 -3.33
CA VAL A 704 16.80 11.44 -3.92
C VAL A 704 17.00 10.30 -2.93
N LEU A 705 16.91 9.06 -3.42
CA LEU A 705 17.17 7.86 -2.62
C LEU A 705 18.62 7.39 -2.83
N LEU A 706 19.38 7.28 -1.75
CA LEU A 706 20.75 6.80 -1.74
C LEU A 706 20.82 5.41 -1.09
N ARG A 707 21.46 4.47 -1.78
CA ARG A 707 21.71 3.10 -1.30
C ARG A 707 23.02 3.11 -0.53
N ILE A 708 22.96 2.73 0.74
CA ILE A 708 24.15 2.64 1.62
C ILE A 708 24.76 1.23 1.59
N ARG A 709 24.26 0.34 0.71
CA ARG A 709 24.72 -1.03 0.51
C ARG A 709 25.95 -1.07 -0.42
N GLY A 710 26.96 -1.88 -0.07
CA GLY A 710 28.14 -2.09 -0.92
C GLY A 710 29.31 -2.76 -0.17
N LYS A 711 30.21 -3.43 -0.89
CA LYS A 711 31.40 -4.10 -0.30
C LYS A 711 32.53 -3.11 0.06
N ASN A 712 32.54 -1.93 -0.56
CA ASN A 712 33.59 -0.94 -0.34
C ASN A 712 33.22 -0.03 0.84
N ASN A 713 33.77 -0.33 2.01
CA ASN A 713 33.51 0.47 3.22
C ASN A 713 33.97 1.92 3.06
N GLU A 714 35.10 2.18 2.41
CA GLU A 714 35.65 3.53 2.24
C GLU A 714 34.68 4.46 1.50
N LEU A 715 34.12 4.00 0.38
CA LEU A 715 33.15 4.79 -0.40
C LEU A 715 31.82 5.00 0.35
N ARG A 716 31.42 4.03 1.18
CA ARG A 716 30.23 4.17 2.05
C ARG A 716 30.45 5.22 3.12
N HIS A 717 31.64 5.24 3.73
CA HIS A 717 32.04 6.27 4.69
C HIS A 717 32.05 7.64 4.03
N GLN A 718 32.70 7.80 2.87
CA GLN A 718 32.73 9.08 2.13
C GLN A 718 31.34 9.59 1.75
N LEU A 719 30.44 8.70 1.32
CA LEU A 719 29.05 9.06 1.04
C LEU A 719 28.37 9.62 2.29
N LEU A 720 28.45 8.91 3.41
CA LEU A 720 27.80 9.32 4.66
C LEU A 720 28.43 10.58 5.27
N GLU A 721 29.75 10.77 5.18
CA GLU A 721 30.46 11.99 5.59
C GLU A 721 29.98 13.19 4.78
N GLY A 722 29.82 13.05 3.47
CA GLY A 722 29.29 14.14 2.66
C GLY A 722 27.79 14.38 2.80
N LEU A 723 27.08 13.60 3.65
CA LEU A 723 25.73 13.90 4.12
C LEU A 723 25.72 14.62 5.48
N GLU A 724 26.88 14.88 6.09
CA GLU A 724 26.96 15.60 7.36
C GLU A 724 26.28 16.96 7.29
N GLY A 725 25.49 17.27 8.31
CA GLY A 725 24.69 18.48 8.39
C GLY A 725 23.43 18.46 7.52
N MET A 726 23.19 17.42 6.72
CA MET A 726 21.96 17.30 5.91
C MET A 726 20.81 16.68 6.68
N SER A 727 19.64 17.19 6.34
CA SER A 727 18.33 16.68 6.68
C SER A 727 17.99 15.43 5.85
N VAL A 728 17.73 14.30 6.52
CA VAL A 728 17.52 13.01 5.84
C VAL A 728 16.43 12.17 6.51
N ILE A 729 15.89 11.20 5.76
CA ILE A 729 15.17 10.06 6.33
C ILE A 729 16.06 8.83 6.21
N LEU A 730 16.43 8.27 7.35
CA LEU A 730 17.32 7.12 7.49
C LEU A 730 16.52 5.83 7.59
N TYR A 731 16.70 4.92 6.64
CA TYR A 731 16.09 3.59 6.66
C TYR A 731 17.11 2.57 7.14
N THR A 732 16.80 1.95 8.28
CA THR A 732 17.66 0.93 8.88
C THR A 732 16.99 -0.44 8.79
N LYS A 733 17.74 -1.52 9.02
CA LYS A 733 17.20 -2.88 9.04
C LYS A 733 16.12 -3.11 10.11
N GLU A 734 16.09 -2.26 11.13
CA GLU A 734 15.08 -2.27 12.19
C GLU A 734 13.89 -1.35 11.82
N GLU A 735 14.08 -0.37 10.92
CA GLU A 735 13.11 0.67 10.55
C GLU A 735 13.03 0.83 9.02
N ILE A 736 12.70 -0.27 8.32
CA ILE A 736 12.71 -0.33 6.85
C ILE A 736 11.50 0.41 6.23
N GLU A 737 10.34 0.37 6.88
CA GLU A 737 9.10 0.92 6.28
C GLU A 737 8.88 2.39 6.62
N VAL A 738 9.25 2.77 7.84
CA VAL A 738 8.85 4.03 8.45
C VAL A 738 9.95 5.08 8.33
N GLY A 739 11.21 4.65 8.45
CA GLY A 739 12.40 5.51 8.38
C GLY A 739 12.50 6.51 9.55
N ILE A 740 13.71 6.96 9.87
CA ILE A 740 13.98 7.89 10.96
C ILE A 740 14.29 9.26 10.35
N ALA A 741 13.45 10.25 10.60
CA ALA A 741 13.74 11.63 10.20
C ALA A 741 14.79 12.22 11.15
N CYS A 742 15.95 12.61 10.61
CA CYS A 742 17.07 13.09 11.41
C CYS A 742 18.02 13.99 10.62
N LYS A 743 18.93 14.63 11.35
CA LYS A 743 20.08 15.35 10.80
C LYS A 743 21.35 14.56 11.08
N ILE A 744 22.16 14.30 10.05
CA ILE A 744 23.43 13.60 10.24
C ILE A 744 24.44 14.54 10.91
N LYS A 745 25.09 14.09 11.99
CA LYS A 745 26.09 14.86 12.75
C LYS A 745 27.52 14.48 12.44
N GLY A 746 27.76 13.22 12.07
CA GLY A 746 29.10 12.73 11.77
C GLY A 746 29.20 11.22 11.90
N ILE A 747 30.40 10.71 11.68
CA ILE A 747 30.71 9.29 11.76
C ILE A 747 31.87 9.07 12.72
N GLU A 748 31.72 8.13 13.65
CA GLU A 748 32.77 7.70 14.58
C GLU A 748 32.78 6.18 14.66
N GLU A 749 33.95 5.54 14.51
CA GLU A 749 34.13 4.09 14.76
C GLU A 749 33.06 3.17 14.10
N ASP A 750 32.79 3.37 12.81
CA ASP A 750 31.76 2.62 12.02
C ASP A 750 30.31 2.82 12.51
N LYS A 751 30.06 3.89 13.26
CA LYS A 751 28.74 4.33 13.68
C LYS A 751 28.44 5.71 13.12
N LEU A 752 27.24 5.85 12.58
CA LEU A 752 26.67 7.13 12.20
C LEU A 752 26.00 7.77 13.42
N THR A 753 26.41 8.98 13.75
CA THR A 753 25.76 9.82 14.75
C THR A 753 24.74 10.72 14.05
N TYR A 754 23.50 10.71 14.54
CA TYR A 754 22.41 11.51 14.00
C TYR A 754 21.60 12.15 15.12
N GLU A 755 21.07 13.34 14.85
CA GLU A 755 20.24 14.11 15.77
C GLU A 755 18.79 14.00 15.31
N THR A 756 17.94 13.52 16.21
CA THR A 756 16.50 13.70 16.12
C THR A 756 16.09 14.85 17.04
N ARG A 757 14.82 15.22 17.01
CA ARG A 757 14.29 16.23 17.91
C ARG A 757 14.30 15.79 19.39
N GLU A 758 14.39 14.48 19.67
CA GLU A 758 14.54 13.95 21.03
C GLU A 758 15.99 13.89 21.51
N GLY A 759 16.96 14.09 20.62
CA GLY A 759 18.38 14.12 20.96
C GLY A 759 19.25 13.34 19.98
N GLU A 760 20.51 13.18 20.38
CA GLU A 760 21.53 12.53 19.57
C GLU A 760 21.50 11.00 19.78
N ASN A 761 21.58 10.27 18.68
CA ASN A 761 21.54 8.82 18.63
C ASN A 761 22.65 8.29 17.71
N LYS A 762 23.03 7.02 17.89
CA LYS A 762 24.04 6.33 17.08
C LYS A 762 23.50 5.05 16.47
N VAL A 763 23.87 4.76 15.23
CA VAL A 763 23.54 3.51 14.54
C VAL A 763 24.76 2.96 13.81
N GLN A 764 24.91 1.63 13.79
CA GLN A 764 25.98 1.00 13.02
C GLN A 764 25.74 1.19 11.52
N ILE A 765 26.77 1.57 10.76
CA ILE A 765 26.66 1.84 9.33
C ILE A 765 26.20 0.60 8.56
N ASN A 766 26.62 -0.59 8.98
CA ASN A 766 26.15 -1.85 8.41
C ASN A 766 24.64 -2.09 8.56
N LYS A 767 23.94 -1.41 9.48
CA LYS A 767 22.49 -1.52 9.68
C LYS A 767 21.68 -0.55 8.83
N ILE A 768 22.33 0.36 8.10
CA ILE A 768 21.68 1.34 7.23
C ILE A 768 21.50 0.74 5.84
N ASP A 769 20.29 0.76 5.32
CA ASP A 769 19.97 0.26 3.98
C ASP A 769 19.87 1.41 2.96
N TYR A 770 19.07 2.42 3.28
CA TYR A 770 18.82 3.56 2.40
C TYR A 770 18.78 4.88 3.17
N VAL A 771 19.06 5.98 2.47
CA VAL A 771 18.90 7.34 2.97
C VAL A 771 18.14 8.14 1.92
N THR A 772 17.03 8.77 2.30
CA THR A 772 16.35 9.76 1.45
C THR A 772 16.85 11.15 1.80
N VAL A 773 17.34 11.87 0.80
CA VAL A 773 17.90 13.22 0.95
C VAL A 773 16.97 14.24 0.28
N TYR A 774 16.58 15.26 1.04
CA TYR A 774 15.67 16.33 0.59
C TYR A 774 16.41 17.59 0.09
N ALA A 775 17.72 17.66 0.33
CA ALA A 775 18.56 18.76 -0.12
C ALA A 775 18.52 18.94 -1.65
N ASP A 776 18.74 20.18 -2.11
CA ASP A 776 18.78 20.54 -3.53
C ASP A 776 20.07 20.05 -4.25
N LYS A 777 20.27 18.73 -4.23
CA LYS A 777 21.39 18.01 -4.83
C LYS A 777 20.86 16.90 -5.75
N PRO A 778 21.03 17.02 -7.09
CA PRO A 778 20.58 15.98 -8.00
C PRO A 778 21.44 14.72 -7.87
N LYS A 779 20.86 13.59 -8.31
CA LYS A 779 21.54 12.31 -8.43
C LYS A 779 21.66 11.93 -9.91
N VAL A 780 22.85 11.52 -10.33
CA VAL A 780 23.13 11.13 -11.71
C VAL A 780 23.35 9.62 -11.79
N PHE A 781 22.67 8.95 -12.72
CA PHE A 781 22.90 7.54 -13.02
C PHE A 781 23.60 7.39 -14.36
N LEU A 782 24.61 6.52 -14.41
CA LEU A 782 25.21 6.11 -15.68
C LEU A 782 24.33 5.03 -16.31
N LYS A 783 23.74 5.28 -17.49
CA LYS A 783 22.83 4.34 -18.15
C LYS A 783 23.43 2.95 -18.38
N LYS A 784 24.75 2.87 -18.59
CA LYS A 784 25.50 1.60 -18.76
C LYS A 784 25.62 0.80 -17.46
N HIS A 785 25.46 1.45 -16.30
CA HIS A 785 25.51 0.82 -14.98
C HIS A 785 24.10 0.48 -14.45
N LEU A 786 23.07 0.76 -15.26
CA LEU A 786 21.70 0.35 -14.98
C LEU A 786 21.32 -0.80 -15.90
N SER A 787 20.56 -1.75 -15.36
CA SER A 787 19.99 -2.81 -16.17
C SER A 787 18.86 -2.29 -17.07
N ALA A 788 18.44 -3.09 -18.05
CA ALA A 788 17.27 -2.76 -18.86
C ALA A 788 15.99 -2.61 -18.02
N ILE A 789 15.84 -3.40 -16.94
CA ILE A 789 14.68 -3.31 -16.05
C ILE A 789 14.73 -2.06 -15.19
N ASP A 790 15.88 -1.72 -14.59
CA ASP A 790 16.02 -0.50 -13.78
C ASP A 790 15.62 0.73 -14.60
N ARG A 791 16.09 0.78 -15.86
CA ARG A 791 15.73 1.82 -16.82
C ARG A 791 14.23 1.83 -17.15
N PHE A 792 13.60 0.67 -17.29
CA PHE A 792 12.17 0.57 -17.52
C PHE A 792 11.35 1.10 -16.34
N PHE A 793 11.74 0.76 -15.10
CA PHE A 793 11.05 1.25 -13.90
C PHE A 793 11.19 2.76 -13.73
N ILE A 794 12.39 3.29 -13.93
CA ILE A 794 12.63 4.75 -13.92
C ILE A 794 11.74 5.42 -14.99
N TRP A 795 11.72 4.89 -16.22
CA TRP A 795 10.87 5.41 -17.28
C TRP A 795 9.37 5.36 -16.93
N TRP A 796 8.91 4.27 -16.31
CA TRP A 796 7.53 4.09 -15.91
C TRP A 796 7.11 5.07 -14.82
N GLU A 797 7.94 5.26 -13.79
CA GLU A 797 7.73 6.25 -12.73
C GLU A 797 7.69 7.68 -13.31
N ASN A 798 8.57 7.98 -14.25
CA ASN A 798 8.68 9.29 -14.91
C ASN A 798 7.54 9.58 -15.90
N LYS A 799 6.60 8.64 -16.12
CA LYS A 799 5.45 8.88 -17.01
C LYS A 799 4.51 9.96 -16.47
N ASN A 800 4.29 9.96 -15.15
CA ASN A 800 3.33 10.85 -14.47
C ASN A 800 3.97 11.95 -13.62
N ASN A 801 5.30 11.92 -13.47
CA ASN A 801 6.09 12.87 -12.68
C ASN A 801 7.25 13.39 -13.55
N ASP A 802 7.85 14.54 -13.20
CA ASP A 802 9.06 15.07 -13.83
C ASP A 802 10.28 14.90 -12.90
N LYS A 803 10.35 13.73 -12.28
CA LYS A 803 11.39 13.39 -11.29
C LYS A 803 12.73 13.09 -11.97
N TYR A 804 12.70 12.63 -13.22
CA TYR A 804 13.90 12.25 -13.96
C TYR A 804 14.02 12.99 -15.31
N ILE A 805 15.25 13.27 -15.73
CA ILE A 805 15.60 13.41 -17.15
C ILE A 805 16.08 12.04 -17.63
N PHE A 806 15.35 11.44 -18.56
CA PHE A 806 15.62 10.14 -19.15
C PHE A 806 15.51 10.25 -20.68
N PRO A 807 16.61 10.48 -21.41
CA PRO A 807 16.59 10.52 -22.88
C PRO A 807 16.31 9.16 -23.52
#